data_AF-E1R2S8-F1
#
_entry.id   AF-E1R2S8-F1
#
_cell.length_a   1.000
_cell.length_b   1.000
_cell.length_c   1.000
_cell.angle_alpha   90.00
_cell.angle_beta   90.00
_cell.angle_gamma   90.00
#
_symmetry.space_group_name_H-M   'P 1'
#
loop_
_entity.id
_entity.type
_entity.pdbx_description
1 polymer ?
#
loop_
_entity_poly.entity_id
_entity_poly.type
_entity_poly.pdbx_seq_one_letter_code
_entity_poly.pdbx_strand_id
1 'polypeptide(L)'
;MRKIISYILAAVLLLAFAGCGGGSTSAAKEGSYTPGTYTATASGMGTVAVTATVDANGITEVVLDLSDETESIGQVAGDTLKQQILDTQSEAIDGVTGATVTSSAVKSALGDCLKQARGDTSTAEAKMAPGSYSAEAYGFNIGWTDKVAVTVSDSAILSIAYGDDCGDTPPMLDTVEKRLFPRIIEAQSVGVDAVTGATATSSAVKAAVKACLIQALAAGGSDESAIAKFSAVPKKNGGNETLNTQVLVIGMGGSGTYVGLRAEEEGADVLTIEKQGRYGGTTALTSEIMSINPNRIKAAYNNGKDFCDEDAMYKAWLAYVDGDAKVDMIDLFFANSGDALDWLALDHDILFDFDPKVGFTPADVYKVKFQWYPNTNPDAPGVFGANKAEIAADFDKLVSDFTALGGKYMLETEAYELIYDGNGAVIGAKAKNLVDGTVYTINADAVVLATGGFLGSSEMTQKYLSDNYYPLKGAWNMYGSYGNDGKMIENAIENGAATYNIGMPPEVHMSGSAKFIPASYGYEIHEIEGAIGRFSGVQRVWSVADLPMYLGISGNSLAVGRDGKRFTAETGVAMLDPWIAGPNYYSIWSTDQINDIRDNGFRYDMDGVAAAFLGYLGAIPQGTPLPEAYDVLDTAIKLGYVYKADTIEELAQKIGVDPAALTATVGTYNGYCAAGEDKDFGKDPGYLEAIGDGPYYAVKMASYSYCTCAALDVNSDLQVLDTNGNPIDGLFAVGGDSMGVLFSDRKPYVTFGGANNGWALTSAYICGKTVADHVGSK
;
A
#
# COMPACT_ATOMS: atom_id res chain seq x y z
N MET A 1 35.12 48.20 -26.06
CA MET A 1 34.17 49.09 -25.34
C MET A 1 33.40 48.28 -24.32
N ARG A 2 34.02 47.99 -23.17
CA ARG A 2 33.44 47.29 -22.02
C ARG A 2 34.24 47.77 -20.81
N LYS A 3 33.66 48.69 -20.04
CA LYS A 3 34.06 49.14 -18.69
C LYS A 3 33.20 50.36 -18.36
N ILE A 4 31.94 50.10 -18.01
CA ILE A 4 31.03 50.89 -17.17
C ILE A 4 29.80 49.98 -17.06
N ILE A 5 29.65 49.36 -15.90
CA ILE A 5 28.53 48.57 -15.31
C ILE A 5 29.20 47.51 -14.43
N SER A 6 29.78 47.95 -13.31
CA SER A 6 30.24 47.08 -12.22
C SER A 6 30.15 47.77 -10.86
N TYR A 7 29.33 48.83 -10.72
CA TYR A 7 29.24 49.61 -9.48
C TYR A 7 27.80 49.91 -9.01
N ILE A 8 26.79 49.17 -9.47
CA ILE A 8 25.40 49.29 -8.96
C ILE A 8 24.86 48.00 -8.31
N LEU A 9 25.63 46.91 -8.25
CA LEU A 9 25.21 45.67 -7.56
C LEU A 9 25.89 45.42 -6.20
N ALA A 10 26.68 46.36 -5.68
CA ALA A 10 27.43 46.19 -4.43
C ALA A 10 26.92 47.06 -3.26
N ALA A 11 25.71 47.62 -3.34
CA ALA A 11 25.15 48.51 -2.31
C ALA A 11 23.74 48.11 -1.80
N VAL A 12 23.25 46.90 -2.11
CA VAL A 12 21.98 46.37 -1.56
C VAL A 12 22.19 45.10 -0.71
N LEU A 13 23.43 44.67 -0.48
CA LEU A 13 23.73 43.38 0.16
C LEU A 13 24.59 43.47 1.44
N LEU A 14 24.54 44.60 2.16
CA LEU A 14 25.39 44.81 3.34
C LEU A 14 24.77 45.62 4.48
N LEU A 15 23.46 45.46 4.72
CA LEU A 15 22.78 45.97 5.92
C LEU A 15 21.60 45.05 6.32
N ALA A 16 21.89 43.83 6.77
CA ALA A 16 21.00 43.03 7.64
C ALA A 16 21.69 41.76 8.18
N PHE A 17 22.91 41.86 8.72
CA PHE A 17 23.47 40.80 9.58
C PHE A 17 24.32 41.44 10.69
N ALA A 18 23.61 41.94 11.70
CA ALA A 18 24.11 42.20 13.04
C ALA A 18 22.89 42.27 13.98
N GLY A 19 22.44 41.11 14.41
CA GLY A 19 21.36 40.92 15.38
C GLY A 19 21.50 39.53 16.00
N CYS A 20 22.63 39.29 16.65
CA CYS A 20 22.83 38.11 17.49
C CYS A 20 21.81 38.08 18.63
N GLY A 21 21.39 36.86 18.98
CA GLY A 21 21.16 36.48 20.37
C GLY A 21 19.86 36.97 20.99
N GLY A 22 18.78 36.25 20.74
CA GLY A 22 17.51 36.43 21.41
C GLY A 22 16.38 35.79 20.65
N GLY A 23 16.36 34.46 20.55
CA GLY A 23 15.09 33.77 20.41
C GLY A 23 14.31 34.10 21.67
N SER A 24 13.46 35.13 21.60
CA SER A 24 12.40 35.27 22.57
C SER A 24 11.54 34.04 22.35
N THR A 25 11.66 33.06 23.24
CA THR A 25 10.46 32.33 23.65
C THR A 25 9.42 33.43 23.89
N SER A 26 8.39 33.51 23.05
CA SER A 26 7.20 34.24 23.46
C SER A 26 6.60 33.43 24.59
N ALA A 27 7.15 33.58 25.80
CA ALA A 27 6.45 33.21 27.01
C ALA A 27 5.07 33.85 26.89
N ALA A 28 4.02 33.03 26.97
CA ALA A 28 2.66 33.50 26.95
C ALA A 28 2.56 34.71 27.90
N LYS A 29 1.99 35.82 27.42
CA LYS A 29 1.65 36.95 28.29
C LYS A 29 0.81 36.39 29.46
N GLU A 30 1.13 36.79 30.69
CA GLU A 30 0.29 36.53 31.87
C GLU A 30 -1.19 36.80 31.51
N GLY A 31 -2.03 35.75 31.60
CA GLY A 31 -3.47 35.86 31.38
C GLY A 31 -3.97 35.69 29.93
N SER A 32 -3.23 35.00 29.05
CA SER A 32 -3.65 34.82 27.64
C SER A 32 -4.72 33.73 27.40
N TYR A 33 -4.92 32.82 28.34
CA TYR A 33 -5.88 31.73 28.23
C TYR A 33 -6.90 31.79 29.38
N THR A 34 -8.15 31.44 29.07
CA THR A 34 -9.18 31.15 30.05
C THR A 34 -8.90 29.75 30.62
N PRO A 35 -8.60 29.60 31.92
CA PRO A 35 -8.30 28.31 32.50
C PRO A 35 -9.44 27.31 32.30
N GLY A 36 -9.12 26.10 31.87
CA GLY A 36 -10.11 25.07 31.57
C GLY A 36 -9.54 23.93 30.73
N THR A 37 -10.41 22.97 30.44
CA THR A 37 -10.11 21.84 29.56
C THR A 37 -10.91 22.00 28.28
N TYR A 38 -10.20 21.97 27.16
CA TYR A 38 -10.75 22.18 25.83
C TYR A 38 -10.47 20.94 24.99
N THR A 39 -11.47 20.52 24.23
CA THR A 39 -11.36 19.38 23.33
C THR A 39 -11.66 19.84 21.91
N ALA A 40 -10.84 19.39 20.97
CA ALA A 40 -11.04 19.58 19.55
C ALA A 40 -10.64 18.32 18.82
N THR A 41 -11.19 18.15 17.63
CA THR A 41 -10.88 17.02 16.74
C THR A 41 -10.39 17.55 15.42
N ALA A 42 -9.43 16.86 14.82
CA ALA A 42 -8.99 17.11 13.47
C ALA A 42 -8.88 15.78 12.73
N SER A 43 -8.94 15.84 11.40
CA SER A 43 -8.78 14.65 10.59
C SER A 43 -7.31 14.34 10.34
N GLY A 44 -6.88 13.15 10.76
CA GLY A 44 -5.61 12.51 10.43
C GLY A 44 -5.81 11.38 9.43
N MET A 45 -5.12 10.25 9.63
CA MET A 45 -5.43 9.01 8.90
C MET A 45 -6.81 8.44 9.30
N GLY A 46 -7.22 8.68 10.55
CA GLY A 46 -8.58 8.59 11.07
C GLY A 46 -8.97 9.90 11.77
N THR A 47 -9.77 9.83 12.83
CA THR A 47 -10.08 11.00 13.66
C THR A 47 -9.07 11.13 14.79
N VAL A 48 -8.42 12.29 14.89
CA VAL A 48 -7.54 12.63 16.02
C VAL A 48 -8.30 13.56 16.96
N ALA A 49 -8.46 13.17 18.21
CA ALA A 49 -8.99 14.07 19.25
C ALA A 49 -7.86 14.54 20.17
N VAL A 50 -7.81 15.85 20.42
CA VAL A 50 -6.89 16.47 21.36
C VAL A 50 -7.70 17.09 22.48
N THR A 51 -7.40 16.72 23.72
CA THR A 51 -7.92 17.38 24.91
C THR A 51 -6.77 18.07 25.61
N ALA A 52 -6.79 19.41 25.64
CA ALA A 52 -5.78 20.23 26.28
C ALA A 52 -6.37 20.91 27.53
N THR A 53 -5.73 20.71 28.68
CA THR A 53 -5.99 21.48 29.88
C THR A 53 -5.00 22.63 29.93
N VAL A 54 -5.51 23.84 30.10
CA VAL A 54 -4.71 25.07 30.16
C VAL A 54 -5.03 25.83 31.45
N ASP A 55 -4.03 26.52 31.98
CA ASP A 55 -4.20 27.55 33.00
C ASP A 55 -4.01 28.95 32.39
N ALA A 56 -3.88 29.99 33.22
CA ALA A 56 -3.71 31.36 32.73
C ALA A 56 -2.39 31.59 31.96
N ASN A 57 -1.44 30.66 32.05
CA ASN A 57 -0.05 30.81 31.62
C ASN A 57 0.36 29.78 30.55
N GLY A 58 -0.32 28.64 30.41
CA GLY A 58 0.06 27.64 29.41
C GLY A 58 -0.73 26.33 29.47
N ILE A 59 -0.24 25.33 28.75
CA ILE A 59 -0.78 23.97 28.68
C ILE A 59 -0.23 23.18 29.86
N THR A 60 -1.12 22.74 30.75
CA THR A 60 -0.75 21.94 31.93
C THR A 60 -0.89 20.45 31.67
N GLU A 61 -1.77 20.06 30.75
CA GLU A 61 -1.97 18.65 30.36
C GLU A 61 -2.46 18.57 28.91
N VAL A 62 -2.05 17.51 28.20
CA VAL A 62 -2.63 17.15 26.91
C VAL A 62 -2.85 15.64 26.83
N VAL A 63 -4.03 15.27 26.33
CA VAL A 63 -4.42 13.89 26.02
C VAL A 63 -4.69 13.83 24.52
N LEU A 64 -4.04 12.88 23.85
CA LEU A 64 -4.24 12.59 22.43
C LEU A 64 -4.99 11.28 22.34
N ASP A 65 -6.18 11.29 21.74
CA ASP A 65 -6.86 10.08 21.29
C ASP A 65 -6.52 9.85 19.82
N LEU A 66 -5.69 8.82 19.59
CA LEU A 66 -5.21 8.42 18.28
C LEU A 66 -5.72 7.03 17.91
N SER A 67 -6.72 6.50 18.61
CA SER A 67 -7.20 5.12 18.44
C SER A 67 -7.70 4.81 17.03
N ASP A 68 -8.15 5.83 16.29
CA ASP A 68 -8.57 5.74 14.89
C ASP A 68 -7.41 5.91 13.88
N GLU A 69 -6.19 6.21 14.33
CA GLU A 69 -5.00 6.29 13.47
C GLU A 69 -4.37 4.91 13.24
N THR A 70 -3.57 4.77 12.18
CA THR A 70 -2.80 3.55 11.89
C THR A 70 -1.95 3.15 13.09
N GLU A 71 -2.17 1.95 13.63
CA GLU A 71 -1.52 1.49 14.87
C GLU A 71 0.01 1.55 14.79
N SER A 72 0.60 1.01 13.72
CA SER A 72 2.05 0.95 13.53
C SER A 72 2.72 2.29 13.16
N ILE A 73 1.94 3.35 12.95
CA ILE A 73 2.44 4.66 12.47
C ILE A 73 1.95 5.79 13.36
N GLY A 74 0.65 6.10 13.31
CA GLY A 74 0.05 7.26 13.96
C GLY A 74 -0.08 7.09 15.47
N GLN A 75 -0.46 5.91 15.96
CA GLN A 75 -0.58 5.66 17.40
C GLN A 75 0.80 5.67 18.08
N VAL A 76 1.82 5.08 17.45
CA VAL A 76 3.21 5.09 17.96
C VAL A 76 3.78 6.51 18.06
N ALA A 77 3.29 7.47 17.27
CA ALA A 77 3.74 8.87 17.32
C ALA A 77 3.18 9.66 18.52
N GLY A 78 2.15 9.15 19.21
CA GLY A 78 1.41 9.89 20.23
C GLY A 78 2.25 10.40 21.39
N ASP A 79 3.09 9.56 21.99
CA ASP A 79 3.94 9.96 23.12
C ASP A 79 4.95 11.04 22.73
N THR A 80 5.51 10.93 21.53
CA THR A 80 6.46 11.91 20.99
C THR A 80 5.79 13.27 20.78
N LEU A 81 4.61 13.29 20.15
CA LEU A 81 3.86 14.51 19.90
C LEU A 81 3.39 15.17 21.21
N LYS A 82 2.89 14.37 22.16
CA LYS A 82 2.50 14.82 23.50
C LYS A 82 3.67 15.51 24.22
N GLN A 83 4.86 14.92 24.18
CA GLN A 83 6.03 15.51 24.82
C GLN A 83 6.43 16.83 24.16
N GLN A 84 6.45 16.89 22.82
CA GLN A 84 6.75 18.13 22.10
C GLN A 84 5.77 19.26 22.42
N ILE A 85 4.48 18.97 22.59
CA ILE A 85 3.46 19.96 22.96
C ILE A 85 3.75 20.54 24.34
N LEU A 86 4.05 19.68 25.32
CA LEU A 86 4.33 20.12 26.68
C LEU A 86 5.64 20.91 26.75
N ASP A 87 6.64 20.58 25.94
CA ASP A 87 7.92 21.28 25.90
C ASP A 87 7.82 22.64 25.20
N THR A 88 7.08 22.73 24.09
CA THR A 88 6.95 23.95 23.29
C THR A 88 5.85 24.89 23.78
N GLN A 89 4.87 24.39 24.54
CA GLN A 89 3.68 25.12 24.99
C GLN A 89 2.89 25.73 23.82
N SER A 90 2.92 25.08 22.65
CA SER A 90 2.40 25.60 21.38
C SER A 90 2.01 24.47 20.42
N GLU A 91 1.15 24.77 19.45
CA GLU A 91 0.85 23.89 18.30
C GLU A 91 2.00 23.83 17.27
N ALA A 92 3.00 24.70 17.39
CA ALA A 92 4.18 24.74 16.53
C ALA A 92 5.21 23.64 16.89
N ILE A 93 4.78 22.39 16.90
CA ILE A 93 5.62 21.19 17.13
C ILE A 93 6.20 20.66 15.81
N ASP A 94 7.18 19.77 15.87
CA ASP A 94 7.73 19.11 14.67
C ASP A 94 6.83 17.94 14.23
N GLY A 95 6.92 17.57 12.96
CA GLY A 95 6.27 16.35 12.47
C GLY A 95 7.05 15.11 12.91
N VAL A 96 6.35 14.04 13.32
CA VAL A 96 6.99 12.73 13.53
C VAL A 96 7.16 12.05 12.18
N THR A 97 8.40 11.71 11.83
CA THR A 97 8.73 11.06 10.55
C THR A 97 7.94 9.76 10.37
N GLY A 98 7.20 9.64 9.26
CA GLY A 98 6.30 8.50 9.00
C GLY A 98 4.87 8.73 9.46
N ALA A 99 4.63 9.59 10.46
CA ALA A 99 3.31 9.95 10.99
C ALA A 99 2.96 11.41 10.70
N THR A 100 3.31 11.92 9.50
CA THR A 100 3.15 13.33 9.13
C THR A 100 1.69 13.76 9.14
N VAL A 101 0.77 12.91 8.68
CA VAL A 101 -0.67 13.21 8.66
C VAL A 101 -1.22 13.30 10.08
N THR A 102 -0.91 12.31 10.94
CA THR A 102 -1.25 12.34 12.37
C THR A 102 -0.68 13.58 13.06
N SER A 103 0.58 13.93 12.78
CA SER A 103 1.24 15.11 13.35
C SER A 103 0.52 16.39 12.96
N SER A 104 0.13 16.54 11.68
CA SER A 104 -0.64 17.69 11.19
C SER A 104 -2.02 17.78 11.83
N ALA A 105 -2.69 16.64 12.03
CA ALA A 105 -3.99 16.59 12.71
C ALA A 105 -3.88 17.02 14.18
N VAL A 106 -2.89 16.49 14.91
CA VAL A 106 -2.62 16.91 16.30
C VAL A 106 -2.35 18.41 16.39
N LYS A 107 -1.53 18.98 15.49
CA LYS A 107 -1.26 20.42 15.43
C LYS A 107 -2.55 21.22 15.22
N SER A 108 -3.38 20.80 14.27
CA SER A 108 -4.64 21.49 13.96
C SER A 108 -5.61 21.45 15.14
N ALA A 109 -5.84 20.27 15.73
CA ALA A 109 -6.75 20.11 16.86
C ALA A 109 -6.24 20.86 18.10
N LEU A 110 -4.93 20.80 18.40
CA LEU A 110 -4.35 21.58 19.49
C LEU A 110 -4.51 23.09 19.26
N GLY A 111 -4.26 23.57 18.03
CA GLY A 111 -4.47 24.96 17.68
C GLY A 111 -5.90 25.43 17.96
N ASP A 112 -6.90 24.58 17.68
CA ASP A 112 -8.30 24.89 17.95
C ASP A 112 -8.64 24.85 19.46
N CYS A 113 -8.06 23.93 20.24
CA CYS A 113 -8.15 23.98 21.71
C CYS A 113 -7.59 25.29 22.26
N LEU A 114 -6.44 25.74 21.77
CA LEU A 114 -5.81 26.98 22.21
C LEU A 114 -6.60 28.23 21.79
N LYS A 115 -7.21 28.24 20.60
CA LYS A 115 -8.14 29.32 20.20
C LYS A 115 -9.37 29.40 21.11
N GLN A 116 -9.98 28.25 21.44
CA GLN A 116 -11.09 28.20 22.39
C GLN A 116 -10.68 28.78 23.74
N ALA A 117 -9.50 28.40 24.24
CA ALA A 117 -8.95 28.93 25.48
C ALA A 117 -8.70 30.45 25.45
N ARG A 118 -8.28 31.02 24.31
CA ARG A 118 -8.10 32.47 24.14
C ARG A 118 -9.42 33.24 24.05
N GLY A 119 -10.55 32.57 23.87
CA GLY A 119 -11.82 33.21 23.57
C GLY A 119 -11.89 33.80 22.16
N ASP A 120 -10.96 33.41 21.27
CA ASP A 120 -10.94 33.77 19.85
C ASP A 120 -12.02 33.00 19.09
N THR A 121 -13.27 33.29 19.42
CA THR A 121 -14.44 32.87 18.64
C THR A 121 -14.65 33.91 17.55
N SER A 122 -13.91 33.77 16.44
CA SER A 122 -14.24 34.49 15.21
C SER A 122 -15.66 34.10 14.79
N THR A 123 -16.62 34.96 15.10
CA THR A 123 -18.02 34.88 14.69
C THR A 123 -18.28 35.65 13.40
N ALA A 124 -17.23 35.96 12.62
CA ALA A 124 -17.45 36.48 11.27
C ALA A 124 -18.15 35.38 10.46
N GLU A 125 -19.30 35.70 9.86
CA GLU A 125 -19.98 34.78 8.94
C GLU A 125 -18.98 34.35 7.87
N ALA A 126 -18.65 33.05 7.86
CA ALA A 126 -17.85 32.46 6.79
C ALA A 126 -18.63 32.60 5.48
N LYS A 127 -18.28 33.64 4.74
CA LYS A 127 -18.88 34.02 3.46
C LYS A 127 -17.87 33.73 2.35
N MET A 128 -18.24 32.82 1.47
CA MET A 128 -17.51 32.55 0.23
C MET A 128 -18.02 33.46 -0.89
N ALA A 129 -17.20 33.74 -1.88
CA ALA A 129 -17.71 34.24 -3.16
C ALA A 129 -18.24 33.05 -3.97
N PRO A 130 -19.49 33.09 -4.45
CA PRO A 130 -20.01 32.02 -5.30
C PRO A 130 -19.18 31.85 -6.57
N GLY A 131 -18.88 30.62 -6.93
CA GLY A 131 -18.05 30.34 -8.11
C GLY A 131 -17.39 28.97 -8.06
N SER A 132 -16.57 28.68 -9.07
CA SER A 132 -15.74 27.49 -9.14
C SER A 132 -14.29 27.87 -8.84
N TYR A 133 -13.66 27.09 -7.97
CA TYR A 133 -12.27 27.24 -7.54
C TYR A 133 -11.53 25.93 -7.80
N SER A 134 -10.23 26.00 -8.07
CA SER A 134 -9.41 24.81 -8.34
C SER A 134 -8.13 24.81 -7.52
N ALA A 135 -7.72 23.63 -7.12
CA ALA A 135 -6.45 23.37 -6.45
C ALA A 135 -5.97 21.97 -6.82
N GLU A 136 -4.73 21.67 -6.49
CA GLU A 136 -4.11 20.38 -6.76
C GLU A 136 -3.27 19.92 -5.58
N ALA A 137 -3.12 18.60 -5.42
CA ALA A 137 -2.32 18.01 -4.36
C ALA A 137 -1.76 16.65 -4.82
N TYR A 138 -0.62 16.24 -4.29
CA TYR A 138 -0.06 14.92 -4.55
C TYR A 138 -0.81 13.84 -3.77
N GLY A 139 -1.31 12.84 -4.49
CA GLY A 139 -2.03 11.68 -3.99
C GLY A 139 -1.10 10.52 -3.65
N PHE A 140 -1.52 9.33 -4.06
CA PHE A 140 -0.68 8.13 -4.00
C PHE A 140 0.52 8.23 -4.95
N ASN A 141 0.31 8.82 -6.13
CA ASN A 141 1.34 9.17 -7.09
C ASN A 141 2.05 10.45 -6.64
N ILE A 142 3.37 10.37 -6.48
CA ILE A 142 4.21 11.49 -6.05
C ILE A 142 4.83 12.27 -7.21
N GLY A 143 4.73 11.75 -8.44
CA GLY A 143 5.21 12.42 -9.64
C GLY A 143 4.18 13.34 -10.30
N TRP A 144 2.89 13.16 -9.98
CA TRP A 144 1.78 13.90 -10.57
C TRP A 144 0.76 14.29 -9.50
N THR A 145 0.18 15.48 -9.62
CA THR A 145 -0.88 15.95 -8.72
C THR A 145 -2.25 15.47 -9.19
N ASP A 146 -3.18 15.32 -8.25
CA ASP A 146 -4.61 15.24 -8.53
C ASP A 146 -5.21 16.64 -8.46
N LYS A 147 -5.88 17.04 -9.54
CA LYS A 147 -6.52 18.35 -9.65
C LYS A 147 -7.98 18.23 -9.24
N VAL A 148 -8.44 19.16 -8.40
CA VAL A 148 -9.81 19.18 -7.90
C VAL A 148 -10.42 20.56 -8.14
N ALA A 149 -11.64 20.57 -8.68
CA ALA A 149 -12.48 21.75 -8.81
C ALA A 149 -13.65 21.68 -7.83
N VAL A 150 -13.92 22.78 -7.13
CA VAL A 150 -15.00 22.92 -6.16
C VAL A 150 -15.88 24.09 -6.54
N THR A 151 -17.17 23.83 -6.73
CA THR A 151 -18.17 24.89 -6.89
C THR A 151 -18.82 25.19 -5.56
N VAL A 152 -18.89 26.47 -5.19
CA VAL A 152 -19.49 26.95 -3.94
C VAL A 152 -20.55 28.02 -4.19
N SER A 153 -21.49 28.12 -3.25
CA SER A 153 -22.34 29.30 -3.05
C SER A 153 -21.66 30.26 -2.07
N ASP A 154 -22.40 31.21 -1.52
CA ASP A 154 -21.87 32.10 -0.47
C ASP A 154 -21.66 31.40 0.87
N SER A 155 -22.24 30.22 1.06
CA SER A 155 -22.32 29.55 2.36
C SER A 155 -22.17 28.03 2.32
N ALA A 156 -22.16 27.42 1.13
CA ALA A 156 -22.17 25.97 0.96
C ALA A 156 -21.31 25.47 -0.22
N ILE A 157 -20.74 24.28 -0.07
CA ILE A 157 -20.14 23.43 -1.10
C ILE A 157 -21.27 22.83 -1.94
N LEU A 158 -21.24 23.06 -3.25
CA LEU A 158 -22.29 22.61 -4.18
C LEU A 158 -21.87 21.37 -4.97
N SER A 159 -20.62 21.34 -5.43
CA SER A 159 -20.09 20.20 -6.16
C SER A 159 -18.57 20.13 -6.06
N ILE A 160 -18.05 18.92 -6.22
CA ILE A 160 -16.62 18.60 -6.30
C ILE A 160 -16.45 17.73 -7.55
N ALA A 161 -15.41 18.00 -8.32
CA ALA A 161 -15.06 17.22 -9.50
C ALA A 161 -13.54 17.13 -9.62
N TYR A 162 -13.04 16.04 -10.18
CA TYR A 162 -11.68 16.00 -10.66
C TYR A 162 -11.51 16.92 -11.88
N GLY A 163 -10.34 17.53 -11.99
CA GLY A 163 -9.90 18.18 -13.22
C GLY A 163 -9.29 17.17 -14.19
N ASP A 164 -8.91 17.66 -15.37
CA ASP A 164 -8.18 16.85 -16.35
C ASP A 164 -6.76 16.53 -15.84
N ASP A 165 -6.25 15.35 -16.22
CA ASP A 165 -4.89 14.88 -15.95
C ASP A 165 -4.55 14.76 -14.44
N CYS A 166 -5.22 13.82 -13.76
CA CYS A 166 -4.88 13.40 -12.39
C CYS A 166 -3.81 12.30 -12.40
N GLY A 167 -2.99 12.26 -11.35
CA GLY A 167 -1.83 11.37 -11.25
C GLY A 167 -2.16 9.98 -10.71
N ASP A 168 -3.17 9.87 -9.86
CA ASP A 168 -3.52 8.62 -9.21
C ASP A 168 -4.23 7.64 -10.16
N THR A 169 -4.12 6.34 -9.84
CA THR A 169 -4.68 5.26 -10.67
C THR A 169 -6.21 5.41 -10.77
N PRO A 170 -6.83 5.27 -11.95
CA PRO A 170 -8.27 5.52 -12.14
C PRO A 170 -9.22 4.87 -11.12
N PRO A 171 -9.04 3.61 -10.67
CA PRO A 171 -9.92 3.01 -9.66
C PRO A 171 -9.83 3.69 -8.28
N MET A 172 -8.69 4.28 -7.94
CA MET A 172 -8.51 5.04 -6.69
C MET A 172 -9.27 6.37 -6.78
N LEU A 173 -9.13 7.07 -7.90
CA LEU A 173 -9.88 8.31 -8.20
C LEU A 173 -11.39 8.05 -8.17
N ASP A 174 -11.87 7.02 -8.89
CA ASP A 174 -13.30 6.66 -8.93
C ASP A 174 -13.85 6.30 -7.54
N THR A 175 -13.05 5.61 -6.72
CA THR A 175 -13.41 5.29 -5.32
C THR A 175 -13.60 6.57 -4.49
N VAL A 176 -12.69 7.53 -4.61
CA VAL A 176 -12.77 8.81 -3.90
C VAL A 176 -13.92 9.66 -4.42
N GLU A 177 -14.12 9.74 -5.73
CA GLU A 177 -15.25 10.47 -6.32
C GLU A 177 -16.60 9.91 -5.84
N LYS A 178 -16.79 8.59 -5.92
CA LYS A 178 -18.07 7.95 -5.56
C LYS A 178 -18.36 7.94 -4.06
N ARG A 179 -17.34 8.05 -3.19
CA ARG A 179 -17.50 7.91 -1.73
C ARG A 179 -17.21 9.20 -0.98
N LEU A 180 -16.08 9.85 -1.24
CA LEU A 180 -15.64 11.01 -0.47
C LEU A 180 -16.35 12.29 -0.90
N PHE A 181 -16.56 12.52 -2.20
CA PHE A 181 -17.18 13.77 -2.65
C PHE A 181 -18.60 13.94 -2.10
N PRO A 182 -19.50 12.93 -2.16
CA PRO A 182 -20.82 13.03 -1.53
C PRO A 182 -20.73 13.29 -0.03
N ARG A 183 -19.78 12.65 0.68
CA ARG A 183 -19.59 12.88 2.12
C ARG A 183 -19.21 14.31 2.46
N ILE A 184 -18.26 14.89 1.72
CA ILE A 184 -17.85 16.28 1.92
C ILE A 184 -19.02 17.23 1.66
N ILE A 185 -19.79 16.98 0.59
CA ILE A 185 -20.94 17.81 0.22
C ILE A 185 -22.08 17.66 1.25
N GLU A 186 -22.40 16.45 1.69
CA GLU A 186 -23.46 16.21 2.68
C GLU A 186 -23.10 16.81 4.05
N ALA A 187 -21.86 16.58 4.51
CA ALA A 187 -21.36 17.11 5.76
C ALA A 187 -21.03 18.61 5.72
N GLN A 188 -20.92 19.19 4.51
CA GLN A 188 -20.37 20.53 4.28
C GLN A 188 -19.00 20.71 4.95
N SER A 189 -18.17 19.67 4.90
CA SER A 189 -16.94 19.62 5.68
C SER A 189 -15.87 18.74 5.06
N VAL A 190 -14.62 19.20 5.02
CA VAL A 190 -13.45 18.36 4.72
C VAL A 190 -13.01 17.52 5.94
N GLY A 191 -13.67 17.67 7.09
CA GLY A 191 -13.45 16.88 8.30
C GLY A 191 -13.99 15.45 8.25
N VAL A 192 -14.58 15.02 7.12
CA VAL A 192 -15.07 13.64 6.94
C VAL A 192 -13.94 12.61 6.89
N ASP A 193 -14.24 11.37 7.24
CA ASP A 193 -13.29 10.27 7.19
C ASP A 193 -12.78 10.03 5.75
N ALA A 194 -11.49 9.70 5.63
CA ALA A 194 -10.92 9.24 4.38
C ALA A 194 -11.52 7.88 3.98
N VAL A 195 -11.46 7.56 2.69
CA VAL A 195 -12.00 6.29 2.19
C VAL A 195 -10.94 5.20 2.35
N THR A 196 -11.24 4.17 3.13
CA THR A 196 -10.36 3.01 3.31
C THR A 196 -10.04 2.37 1.96
N GLY A 197 -8.75 2.12 1.69
CA GLY A 197 -8.26 1.64 0.39
C GLY A 197 -7.87 2.74 -0.60
N ALA A 198 -8.20 4.01 -0.31
CA ALA A 198 -7.80 5.18 -1.10
C ALA A 198 -7.38 6.35 -0.20
N THR A 199 -6.67 6.06 0.89
CA THR A 199 -6.37 7.04 1.96
C THR A 199 -5.48 8.19 1.50
N ALA A 200 -4.43 7.92 0.74
CA ALA A 200 -3.51 8.95 0.22
C ALA A 200 -4.25 9.90 -0.75
N THR A 201 -4.95 9.34 -1.73
CA THR A 201 -5.82 10.08 -2.66
C THR A 201 -6.89 10.88 -1.94
N SER A 202 -7.55 10.29 -0.94
CA SER A 202 -8.55 10.98 -0.11
C SER A 202 -7.96 12.19 0.61
N SER A 203 -6.75 12.03 1.16
CA SER A 203 -6.04 13.11 1.86
C SER A 203 -5.66 14.25 0.91
N ALA A 204 -5.21 13.90 -0.31
CA ALA A 204 -4.91 14.88 -1.36
C ALA A 204 -6.16 15.67 -1.77
N VAL A 205 -7.27 14.98 -2.04
CA VAL A 205 -8.56 15.62 -2.34
C VAL A 205 -9.01 16.52 -1.20
N LYS A 206 -8.97 16.06 0.06
CA LYS A 206 -9.35 16.89 1.22
C LYS A 206 -8.48 18.15 1.32
N ALA A 207 -7.18 18.04 1.06
CA ALA A 207 -6.27 19.19 1.01
C ALA A 207 -6.60 20.15 -0.13
N ALA A 208 -6.86 19.64 -1.34
CA ALA A 208 -7.23 20.45 -2.50
C ALA A 208 -8.60 21.14 -2.32
N VAL A 209 -9.60 20.44 -1.78
CA VAL A 209 -10.91 21.03 -1.45
C VAL A 209 -10.73 22.12 -0.39
N LYS A 210 -9.95 21.88 0.66
CA LYS A 210 -9.65 22.89 1.69
C LYS A 210 -9.01 24.14 1.08
N ALA A 211 -8.05 23.96 0.16
CA ALA A 211 -7.42 25.07 -0.55
C ALA A 211 -8.43 25.86 -1.41
N CYS A 212 -9.34 25.17 -2.12
CA CYS A 212 -10.41 25.83 -2.88
C CYS A 212 -11.33 26.66 -1.98
N LEU A 213 -11.71 26.13 -0.81
CA LEU A 213 -12.55 26.84 0.16
C LEU A 213 -11.85 28.07 0.72
N ILE A 214 -10.55 28.00 1.00
CA ILE A 214 -9.76 29.17 1.44
C ILE A 214 -9.74 30.24 0.34
N GLN A 215 -9.53 29.86 -0.92
CA GLN A 215 -9.61 30.81 -2.05
C GLN A 215 -11.00 31.47 -2.13
N ALA A 216 -12.07 30.69 -1.98
CA ALA A 216 -13.44 31.18 -2.03
C ALA A 216 -13.80 32.10 -0.86
N LEU A 217 -13.35 31.78 0.35
CA LEU A 217 -13.49 32.60 1.56
C LEU A 217 -12.77 33.93 1.39
N ALA A 218 -11.52 33.91 0.95
CA ALA A 218 -10.74 35.12 0.68
C ALA A 218 -11.43 36.01 -0.37
N ALA A 219 -11.93 35.41 -1.46
CA ALA A 219 -12.69 36.11 -2.49
C ALA A 219 -14.04 36.67 -1.98
N GLY A 220 -14.66 36.00 -1.00
CA GLY A 220 -15.88 36.45 -0.32
C GLY A 220 -15.64 37.51 0.76
N GLY A 221 -14.38 37.86 1.05
CA GLY A 221 -13.99 38.82 2.08
C GLY A 221 -13.91 38.24 3.48
N SER A 222 -13.92 36.91 3.62
CA SER A 222 -13.72 36.21 4.90
C SER A 222 -12.25 36.02 5.20
N ASP A 223 -11.91 36.00 6.49
CA ASP A 223 -10.59 35.60 6.98
C ASP A 223 -10.35 34.10 6.76
N GLU A 224 -9.09 33.68 6.56
CA GLU A 224 -8.73 32.28 6.35
C GLU A 224 -9.19 31.38 7.51
N SER A 225 -9.22 31.89 8.75
CA SER A 225 -9.72 31.15 9.91
C SER A 225 -11.19 30.70 9.80
N ALA A 226 -11.97 31.32 8.91
CA ALA A 226 -13.35 30.91 8.63
C ALA A 226 -13.45 29.50 8.03
N ILE A 227 -12.34 28.92 7.56
CA ILE A 227 -12.26 27.52 7.11
C ILE A 227 -12.69 26.51 8.20
N ALA A 228 -12.64 26.92 9.47
CA ALA A 228 -13.10 26.10 10.60
C ALA A 228 -14.57 25.65 10.43
N LYS A 229 -15.43 26.46 9.79
CA LYS A 229 -16.83 26.11 9.51
C LYS A 229 -16.96 24.89 8.60
N PHE A 230 -15.98 24.66 7.73
CA PHE A 230 -15.94 23.55 6.76
C PHE A 230 -14.94 22.47 7.18
N SER A 231 -14.52 22.43 8.44
CA SER A 231 -13.53 21.46 8.94
C SER A 231 -14.05 20.60 10.10
N ALA A 232 -15.33 20.76 10.48
CA ALA A 232 -15.93 20.00 11.57
C ALA A 232 -16.01 18.49 11.24
N VAL A 233 -15.58 17.65 12.16
CA VAL A 233 -15.72 16.19 12.02
C VAL A 233 -17.20 15.81 12.21
N PRO A 234 -17.85 15.12 11.26
CA PRO A 234 -19.23 14.68 11.42
C PRO A 234 -19.36 13.69 12.58
N LYS A 235 -20.46 13.77 13.32
CA LYS A 235 -20.75 12.82 14.39
C LYS A 235 -21.17 11.47 13.78
N LYS A 236 -20.51 10.38 14.20
CA LYS A 236 -20.93 9.01 13.88
C LYS A 236 -22.27 8.69 14.55
N ASN A 237 -23.23 8.19 13.76
CA ASN A 237 -24.58 7.90 14.25
C ASN A 237 -24.61 6.67 15.17
N GLY A 238 -23.72 5.70 14.91
CA GLY A 238 -23.67 4.41 15.57
C GLY A 238 -24.97 3.61 15.42
N GLY A 239 -25.08 2.52 16.17
CA GLY A 239 -26.26 1.67 16.15
C GLY A 239 -25.90 0.21 16.41
N ASN A 240 -26.91 -0.62 16.63
CA ASN A 240 -26.75 -2.07 16.64
C ASN A 240 -27.84 -2.68 15.75
N GLU A 241 -27.43 -3.49 14.78
CA GLU A 241 -28.33 -4.20 13.88
C GLU A 241 -28.04 -5.70 13.89
N THR A 242 -29.08 -6.49 13.63
CA THR A 242 -28.96 -7.93 13.43
C THR A 242 -29.41 -8.26 12.02
N LEU A 243 -28.53 -8.89 11.25
CA LEU A 243 -28.77 -9.35 9.90
C LEU A 243 -28.78 -10.88 9.88
N ASN A 244 -29.50 -11.45 8.91
CA ASN A 244 -29.49 -12.89 8.67
C ASN A 244 -29.27 -13.10 7.17
N THR A 245 -28.48 -14.10 6.84
CA THR A 245 -28.17 -14.56 5.48
C THR A 245 -27.92 -16.07 5.54
N GLN A 246 -27.96 -16.79 4.43
CA GLN A 246 -27.51 -18.19 4.45
C GLN A 246 -25.99 -18.25 4.40
N VAL A 247 -25.39 -17.50 3.47
CA VAL A 247 -23.93 -17.41 3.32
C VAL A 247 -23.47 -15.98 3.60
N LEU A 248 -22.47 -15.85 4.49
CA LEU A 248 -21.75 -14.61 4.71
C LEU A 248 -20.34 -14.73 4.11
N VAL A 249 -20.01 -13.88 3.14
CA VAL A 249 -18.64 -13.79 2.59
C VAL A 249 -17.96 -12.55 3.16
N ILE A 250 -16.80 -12.73 3.77
CA ILE A 250 -16.02 -11.64 4.39
C ILE A 250 -14.81 -11.33 3.51
N GLY A 251 -14.79 -10.11 2.97
CA GLY A 251 -13.84 -9.64 1.96
C GLY A 251 -14.44 -9.73 0.56
N MET A 252 -14.29 -8.66 -0.22
CA MET A 252 -14.71 -8.59 -1.63
C MET A 252 -13.50 -8.31 -2.54
N GLY A 253 -12.37 -8.98 -2.28
CA GLY A 253 -11.32 -9.14 -3.28
C GLY A 253 -11.79 -9.99 -4.48
N GLY A 254 -10.86 -10.49 -5.29
CA GLY A 254 -11.18 -11.45 -6.36
C GLY A 254 -11.98 -12.64 -5.84
N SER A 255 -11.39 -13.42 -4.92
CA SER A 255 -12.02 -14.63 -4.38
C SER A 255 -13.39 -14.38 -3.75
N GLY A 256 -13.54 -13.34 -2.94
CA GLY A 256 -14.81 -13.03 -2.27
C GLY A 256 -15.92 -12.61 -3.25
N THR A 257 -15.57 -11.83 -4.28
CA THR A 257 -16.51 -11.47 -5.36
C THR A 257 -16.96 -12.71 -6.12
N TYR A 258 -16.03 -13.61 -6.46
CA TYR A 258 -16.33 -14.82 -7.20
C TYR A 258 -17.17 -15.82 -6.38
N VAL A 259 -16.86 -16.03 -5.10
CA VAL A 259 -17.67 -16.90 -4.21
C VAL A 259 -19.09 -16.36 -4.10
N GLY A 260 -19.23 -15.05 -3.84
CA GLY A 260 -20.55 -14.43 -3.66
C GLY A 260 -21.44 -14.62 -4.87
N LEU A 261 -20.91 -14.33 -6.06
CA LEU A 261 -21.61 -14.55 -7.33
C LEU A 261 -21.94 -16.03 -7.55
N ARG A 262 -20.96 -16.92 -7.42
CA ARG A 262 -21.14 -18.34 -7.69
C ARG A 262 -22.13 -19.01 -6.73
N ALA A 263 -22.16 -18.59 -5.46
CA ALA A 263 -23.12 -19.11 -4.48
C ALA A 263 -24.56 -18.64 -4.76
N GLU A 264 -24.75 -17.39 -5.18
CA GLU A 264 -26.07 -16.89 -5.63
C GLU A 264 -26.55 -17.62 -6.89
N GLU A 265 -25.67 -17.90 -7.85
CA GLU A 265 -26.02 -18.70 -9.05
C GLU A 265 -26.50 -20.10 -8.71
N GLU A 266 -25.99 -20.69 -7.62
CA GLU A 266 -26.41 -21.99 -7.11
C GLU A 266 -27.63 -21.89 -6.17
N GLY A 267 -28.13 -20.67 -5.92
CA GLY A 267 -29.41 -20.42 -5.25
C GLY A 267 -29.36 -20.14 -3.75
N ALA A 268 -28.19 -19.82 -3.19
CA ALA A 268 -28.06 -19.38 -1.80
C ALA A 268 -28.39 -17.88 -1.65
N ASP A 269 -28.97 -17.47 -0.51
CA ASP A 269 -29.06 -16.04 -0.09
C ASP A 269 -27.72 -15.61 0.51
N VAL A 270 -27.05 -14.66 -0.15
CA VAL A 270 -25.69 -14.25 0.14
C VAL A 270 -25.61 -12.79 0.54
N LEU A 271 -24.88 -12.54 1.64
CA LEU A 271 -24.40 -11.23 2.03
C LEU A 271 -22.87 -11.22 1.96
N THR A 272 -22.30 -10.25 1.25
CA THR A 272 -20.86 -9.99 1.26
C THR A 272 -20.55 -8.70 2.01
N ILE A 273 -19.46 -8.68 2.79
CA ILE A 273 -19.00 -7.48 3.49
C ILE A 273 -17.54 -7.17 3.14
N GLU A 274 -17.21 -5.90 2.95
CA GLU A 274 -15.87 -5.43 2.60
C GLU A 274 -15.56 -4.17 3.41
N LYS A 275 -14.36 -4.09 3.97
CA LYS A 275 -13.95 -2.95 4.80
C LYS A 275 -13.43 -1.76 4.00
N GLN A 276 -13.04 -1.97 2.76
CA GLN A 276 -12.59 -0.92 1.85
C GLN A 276 -13.78 -0.22 1.17
N GLY A 277 -13.55 0.99 0.64
CA GLY A 277 -14.56 1.77 -0.08
C GLY A 277 -14.95 1.20 -1.45
N ARG A 278 -14.24 0.16 -1.91
CA ARG A 278 -14.45 -0.56 -3.16
C ARG A 278 -14.09 -2.04 -3.00
N TYR A 279 -14.80 -2.90 -3.73
CA TYR A 279 -14.43 -4.29 -4.00
C TYR A 279 -13.27 -4.40 -5.02
N GLY A 280 -12.80 -5.61 -5.28
CA GLY A 280 -11.70 -5.97 -6.17
C GLY A 280 -10.38 -6.28 -5.44
N GLY A 281 -10.13 -5.61 -4.30
CA GLY A 281 -8.95 -5.84 -3.46
C GLY A 281 -7.63 -5.79 -4.23
N THR A 282 -6.63 -6.57 -3.79
CA THR A 282 -5.35 -6.68 -4.51
C THR A 282 -5.50 -7.29 -5.91
N THR A 283 -6.48 -8.16 -6.15
CA THR A 283 -6.73 -8.77 -7.46
C THR A 283 -6.92 -7.72 -8.56
N ALA A 284 -7.68 -6.64 -8.28
CA ALA A 284 -7.90 -5.56 -9.24
C ALA A 284 -6.63 -4.75 -9.59
N LEU A 285 -5.57 -4.84 -8.77
CA LEU A 285 -4.28 -4.16 -9.01
C LEU A 285 -3.30 -5.01 -9.83
N THR A 286 -3.53 -6.32 -9.90
CA THR A 286 -2.64 -7.26 -10.61
C THR A 286 -2.98 -7.37 -12.10
N SER A 287 -2.20 -8.16 -12.85
CA SER A 287 -2.26 -8.17 -14.32
C SER A 287 -2.66 -9.53 -14.93
N GLU A 288 -2.74 -10.60 -14.14
CA GLU A 288 -2.95 -11.95 -14.68
C GLU A 288 -3.56 -12.96 -13.69
N ILE A 289 -4.08 -14.04 -14.26
CA ILE A 289 -4.59 -15.23 -13.58
C ILE A 289 -3.93 -16.48 -14.17
N MET A 290 -3.55 -17.44 -13.32
CA MET A 290 -3.12 -18.76 -13.76
C MET A 290 -4.34 -19.66 -14.02
N SER A 291 -4.36 -20.31 -15.18
CA SER A 291 -5.31 -21.38 -15.49
C SER A 291 -4.67 -22.44 -16.36
N ILE A 292 -5.09 -23.69 -16.21
CA ILE A 292 -4.53 -24.84 -16.92
C ILE A 292 -5.55 -25.31 -17.96
N ASN A 293 -5.17 -25.18 -19.23
CA ASN A 293 -5.88 -25.74 -20.39
C ASN A 293 -7.42 -25.60 -20.38
N PRO A 294 -7.98 -24.39 -20.16
CA PRO A 294 -9.43 -24.15 -20.10
C PRO A 294 -10.14 -24.70 -21.35
N ASN A 295 -11.11 -25.57 -21.15
CA ASN A 295 -11.61 -26.46 -22.20
C ASN A 295 -12.39 -25.71 -23.29
N ARG A 296 -13.26 -24.77 -22.91
CA ARG A 296 -14.06 -23.97 -23.84
C ARG A 296 -13.20 -22.92 -24.50
N ILE A 297 -12.33 -22.24 -23.75
CA ILE A 297 -11.38 -21.27 -24.32
C ILE A 297 -10.42 -21.95 -25.31
N LYS A 298 -9.79 -23.08 -24.99
CA LYS A 298 -8.86 -23.74 -25.93
C LYS A 298 -9.58 -24.24 -27.19
N ALA A 299 -10.81 -24.72 -27.06
CA ALA A 299 -11.64 -25.10 -28.20
C ALA A 299 -11.95 -23.91 -29.11
N ALA A 300 -12.32 -22.77 -28.53
CA ALA A 300 -12.70 -21.57 -29.27
C ALA A 300 -11.50 -20.78 -29.84
N TYR A 301 -10.38 -20.71 -29.12
CA TYR A 301 -9.28 -19.78 -29.40
C TYR A 301 -7.93 -20.47 -29.70
N ASN A 302 -7.81 -21.80 -29.50
CA ASN A 302 -6.57 -22.55 -29.77
C ASN A 302 -6.78 -23.84 -30.57
N ASN A 303 -7.85 -23.91 -31.39
CA ASN A 303 -8.19 -25.09 -32.21
C ASN A 303 -8.30 -26.40 -31.41
N GLY A 304 -8.71 -26.33 -30.14
CA GLY A 304 -8.83 -27.46 -29.23
C GLY A 304 -7.49 -28.03 -28.72
N LYS A 305 -6.36 -27.36 -28.99
CA LYS A 305 -5.05 -27.78 -28.48
C LYS A 305 -4.81 -27.22 -27.08
N ASP A 306 -4.11 -28.00 -26.27
CA ASP A 306 -3.64 -27.52 -24.97
C ASP A 306 -2.63 -26.37 -25.13
N PHE A 307 -2.66 -25.44 -24.19
CA PHE A 307 -1.73 -24.31 -24.13
C PHE A 307 -0.40 -24.71 -23.48
N CYS A 308 -0.44 -25.65 -22.52
CA CYS A 308 0.74 -26.19 -21.85
C CYS A 308 0.68 -27.71 -21.72
N ASP A 309 1.84 -28.34 -21.53
CA ASP A 309 1.96 -29.75 -21.14
C ASP A 309 1.65 -29.88 -19.64
N GLU A 310 0.41 -30.28 -19.34
CA GLU A 310 -0.12 -30.38 -17.99
C GLU A 310 0.66 -31.38 -17.13
N ASP A 311 0.98 -32.56 -17.68
CA ASP A 311 1.73 -33.61 -16.98
C ASP A 311 3.14 -33.14 -16.60
N ALA A 312 3.80 -32.40 -17.49
CA ALA A 312 5.11 -31.82 -17.23
C ALA A 312 5.03 -30.74 -16.15
N MET A 313 4.04 -29.85 -16.22
CA MET A 313 3.82 -28.80 -15.24
C MET A 313 3.51 -29.37 -13.86
N TYR A 314 2.64 -30.36 -13.77
CA TYR A 314 2.27 -31.04 -12.53
C TYR A 314 3.50 -31.64 -11.85
N LYS A 315 4.35 -32.36 -12.60
CA LYS A 315 5.62 -32.91 -12.09
C LYS A 315 6.57 -31.82 -11.63
N ALA A 316 6.64 -30.70 -12.37
CA ALA A 316 7.47 -29.57 -11.98
C ALA A 316 6.97 -28.91 -10.70
N TRP A 317 5.66 -28.77 -10.51
CA TRP A 317 5.05 -28.25 -9.28
C TRP A 317 5.36 -29.16 -8.09
N LEU A 318 5.13 -30.47 -8.21
CA LEU A 318 5.44 -31.43 -7.15
C LEU A 318 6.93 -31.45 -6.78
N ALA A 319 7.81 -31.37 -7.78
CA ALA A 319 9.24 -31.26 -7.54
C ALA A 319 9.62 -29.93 -6.87
N TYR A 320 8.93 -28.84 -7.20
CA TYR A 320 9.15 -27.53 -6.60
C TYR A 320 8.79 -27.52 -5.12
N VAL A 321 7.61 -28.05 -4.75
CA VAL A 321 7.13 -28.04 -3.36
C VAL A 321 7.76 -29.11 -2.47
N ASP A 322 8.52 -30.04 -3.05
CA ASP A 322 9.37 -31.02 -2.34
C ASP A 322 8.62 -31.79 -1.22
N GLY A 323 7.35 -32.11 -1.47
CA GLY A 323 6.49 -32.88 -0.56
C GLY A 323 5.76 -32.08 0.53
N ASP A 324 5.91 -30.76 0.60
CA ASP A 324 5.29 -29.93 1.66
C ASP A 324 3.84 -29.54 1.37
N ALA A 325 3.46 -29.43 0.10
CA ALA A 325 2.10 -29.08 -0.29
C ALA A 325 1.12 -30.25 -0.09
N LYS A 326 -0.16 -29.93 0.06
CA LYS A 326 -1.26 -30.90 0.03
C LYS A 326 -1.49 -31.33 -1.41
N VAL A 327 -1.11 -32.56 -1.75
CA VAL A 327 -1.19 -33.08 -3.12
C VAL A 327 -2.62 -33.04 -3.65
N ASP A 328 -3.60 -33.37 -2.80
CA ASP A 328 -5.03 -33.29 -3.13
C ASP A 328 -5.49 -31.86 -3.46
N MET A 329 -4.85 -30.82 -2.90
CA MET A 329 -5.16 -29.44 -3.26
C MET A 329 -4.54 -29.02 -4.59
N ILE A 330 -3.35 -29.55 -4.92
CA ILE A 330 -2.76 -29.38 -6.25
C ILE A 330 -3.64 -30.09 -7.29
N ASP A 331 -4.09 -31.31 -7.00
CA ASP A 331 -5.01 -32.05 -7.87
C ASP A 331 -6.31 -31.28 -8.08
N LEU A 332 -6.87 -30.70 -7.01
CA LEU A 332 -8.06 -29.86 -7.07
C LEU A 332 -7.85 -28.64 -7.97
N PHE A 333 -6.69 -27.97 -7.88
CA PHE A 333 -6.35 -26.82 -8.73
C PHE A 333 -6.24 -27.21 -10.20
N PHE A 334 -5.49 -28.28 -10.52
CA PHE A 334 -5.30 -28.75 -11.88
C PHE A 334 -6.63 -29.18 -12.51
N ALA A 335 -7.49 -29.86 -11.76
CA ALA A 335 -8.78 -30.33 -12.25
C ALA A 335 -9.79 -29.21 -12.54
N ASN A 336 -9.71 -28.06 -11.86
CA ASN A 336 -10.79 -27.07 -11.86
C ASN A 336 -10.38 -25.68 -12.38
N SER A 337 -9.09 -25.34 -12.46
CA SER A 337 -8.66 -23.99 -12.85
C SER A 337 -9.07 -23.61 -14.28
N GLY A 338 -9.16 -24.60 -15.18
CA GLY A 338 -9.65 -24.42 -16.54
C GLY A 338 -11.13 -24.04 -16.59
N ASP A 339 -11.97 -24.80 -15.89
CA ASP A 339 -13.42 -24.58 -15.84
C ASP A 339 -13.77 -23.28 -15.11
N ALA A 340 -13.02 -22.93 -14.06
CA ALA A 340 -13.18 -21.67 -13.35
C ALA A 340 -12.87 -20.45 -14.25
N LEU A 341 -11.83 -20.54 -15.09
CA LEU A 341 -11.54 -19.47 -16.06
C LEU A 341 -12.57 -19.44 -17.20
N ASP A 342 -13.03 -20.58 -17.69
CA ASP A 342 -14.11 -20.65 -18.67
C ASP A 342 -15.40 -19.98 -18.14
N TRP A 343 -15.76 -20.23 -16.89
CA TRP A 343 -16.90 -19.59 -16.22
C TRP A 343 -16.73 -18.06 -16.17
N LEU A 344 -15.62 -17.59 -15.60
CA LEU A 344 -15.39 -16.16 -15.46
C LEU A 344 -15.36 -15.45 -16.82
N ALA A 345 -14.63 -16.01 -17.78
CA ALA A 345 -14.41 -15.36 -19.06
C ALA A 345 -15.61 -15.45 -20.01
N LEU A 346 -16.27 -16.61 -20.09
CA LEU A 346 -17.28 -16.87 -21.13
C LEU A 346 -18.71 -16.73 -20.61
N ASP A 347 -18.96 -17.02 -19.34
CA ASP A 347 -20.32 -16.92 -18.77
C ASP A 347 -20.56 -15.52 -18.18
N HIS A 348 -19.51 -14.87 -17.68
CA HIS A 348 -19.55 -13.49 -17.20
C HIS A 348 -18.84 -12.47 -18.10
N ASP A 349 -18.46 -12.84 -19.33
CA ASP A 349 -17.93 -11.92 -20.34
C ASP A 349 -16.76 -11.05 -19.81
N ILE A 350 -15.90 -11.64 -18.97
CA ILE A 350 -14.71 -10.99 -18.43
C ILE A 350 -13.55 -11.24 -19.38
N LEU A 351 -12.91 -10.15 -19.82
CA LEU A 351 -11.99 -10.24 -20.95
C LEU A 351 -10.56 -10.60 -20.51
N PHE A 352 -10.01 -11.64 -21.15
CA PHE A 352 -8.63 -12.06 -20.99
C PHE A 352 -7.91 -12.19 -22.34
N ASP A 353 -6.59 -12.04 -22.35
CA ASP A 353 -5.74 -12.45 -23.46
C ASP A 353 -5.72 -13.98 -23.52
N PHE A 354 -6.43 -14.54 -24.50
CA PHE A 354 -6.50 -15.98 -24.75
C PHE A 354 -5.27 -16.56 -25.49
N ASP A 355 -4.21 -15.77 -25.70
CA ASP A 355 -2.84 -16.28 -25.92
C ASP A 355 -2.06 -16.20 -24.59
N PRO A 356 -2.18 -17.21 -23.70
CA PRO A 356 -1.54 -17.17 -22.39
C PRO A 356 -0.02 -17.08 -22.52
N LYS A 357 0.58 -16.33 -21.60
CA LYS A 357 2.03 -16.11 -21.55
C LYS A 357 2.71 -17.09 -20.60
N VAL A 358 4.02 -17.18 -20.74
CA VAL A 358 4.89 -17.91 -19.80
C VAL A 358 5.19 -17.06 -18.56
N GLY A 359 5.86 -17.64 -17.56
CA GLY A 359 6.23 -16.96 -16.32
C GLY A 359 7.33 -15.89 -16.51
N PHE A 360 7.98 -15.49 -15.43
CA PHE A 360 8.87 -14.31 -15.44
C PHE A 360 10.32 -14.65 -15.74
N THR A 361 10.74 -15.89 -15.53
CA THR A 361 12.13 -16.34 -15.73
C THR A 361 12.25 -17.25 -16.95
N PRO A 362 13.45 -17.41 -17.53
CA PRO A 362 13.67 -18.37 -18.62
C PRO A 362 13.34 -19.83 -18.26
N ALA A 363 13.26 -20.16 -16.96
CA ALA A 363 12.89 -21.49 -16.48
C ALA A 363 11.37 -21.71 -16.47
N ASP A 364 10.58 -20.63 -16.47
CA ASP A 364 9.12 -20.71 -16.46
C ASP A 364 8.61 -20.87 -17.90
N VAL A 365 8.41 -22.11 -18.34
CA VAL A 365 8.12 -22.42 -19.75
C VAL A 365 6.64 -22.69 -20.04
N TYR A 366 5.79 -22.74 -19.02
CA TYR A 366 4.38 -23.11 -19.16
C TYR A 366 3.52 -21.90 -19.51
N LYS A 367 2.78 -21.98 -20.62
CA LYS A 367 1.80 -20.95 -21.02
C LYS A 367 0.51 -21.07 -20.22
N VAL A 368 0.50 -20.50 -19.03
CA VAL A 368 -0.65 -20.55 -18.10
C VAL A 368 -1.11 -19.18 -17.61
N LYS A 369 -0.41 -18.11 -18.00
CA LYS A 369 -0.66 -16.75 -17.55
C LYS A 369 -1.65 -16.04 -18.48
N PHE A 370 -2.93 -16.08 -18.13
CA PHE A 370 -3.99 -15.35 -18.83
C PHE A 370 -4.04 -13.92 -18.28
N GLN A 371 -3.75 -12.95 -19.12
CA GLN A 371 -3.65 -11.54 -18.70
C GLN A 371 -5.00 -10.84 -18.89
N TRP A 372 -5.39 -9.95 -17.99
CA TRP A 372 -6.58 -9.12 -18.16
C TRP A 372 -6.52 -8.35 -19.48
N TYR A 373 -7.60 -8.30 -20.25
CA TYR A 373 -7.60 -7.68 -21.58
C TYR A 373 -8.27 -6.29 -21.56
N PRO A 374 -7.70 -5.28 -22.25
CA PRO A 374 -6.43 -5.31 -23.00
C PRO A 374 -5.24 -5.04 -22.07
N ASN A 375 -4.30 -5.97 -21.93
CA ASN A 375 -3.14 -5.71 -21.06
C ASN A 375 -2.17 -4.67 -21.66
N THR A 376 -2.17 -4.52 -22.99
CA THR A 376 -1.35 -3.54 -23.70
C THR A 376 -2.22 -2.49 -24.36
N ASN A 377 -1.80 -1.22 -24.31
CA ASN A 377 -2.48 -0.15 -25.03
C ASN A 377 -2.24 -0.32 -26.56
N PRO A 378 -3.29 -0.49 -27.39
CA PRO A 378 -3.16 -0.64 -28.84
C PRO A 378 -2.51 0.57 -29.52
N ASP A 379 -2.73 1.77 -28.97
CA ASP A 379 -2.21 3.04 -29.49
C ASP A 379 -0.84 3.40 -28.91
N ALA A 380 -0.39 2.69 -27.87
CA ALA A 380 0.92 2.86 -27.24
C ALA A 380 1.56 1.49 -26.90
N PRO A 381 2.21 0.81 -27.87
CA PRO A 381 2.69 -0.59 -27.77
C PRO A 381 3.75 -0.92 -26.69
N GLY A 382 4.00 -0.03 -25.72
CA GLY A 382 4.89 -0.25 -24.57
C GLY A 382 4.23 0.00 -23.20
N VAL A 383 2.95 0.35 -23.18
CA VAL A 383 2.17 0.55 -21.95
C VAL A 383 1.48 -0.76 -21.59
N PHE A 384 1.82 -1.33 -20.43
CA PHE A 384 1.32 -2.58 -19.88
C PHE A 384 0.51 -2.32 -18.61
N GLY A 385 -0.64 -2.97 -18.43
CA GLY A 385 -1.42 -2.77 -17.20
C GLY A 385 -2.11 -1.40 -17.13
N ALA A 386 -2.25 -0.68 -18.26
CA ALA A 386 -3.13 0.49 -18.40
C ALA A 386 -4.61 0.14 -18.17
N ASN A 387 -4.92 -1.16 -18.14
CA ASN A 387 -6.24 -1.74 -18.00
C ASN A 387 -6.85 -1.65 -16.60
N LYS A 388 -6.31 -0.83 -15.69
CA LYS A 388 -6.86 -0.77 -14.32
C LYS A 388 -8.29 -0.25 -14.30
N ALA A 389 -8.65 0.63 -15.24
CA ALA A 389 -10.02 1.09 -15.39
C ALA A 389 -10.94 -0.05 -15.89
N GLU A 390 -10.46 -0.84 -16.85
CA GLU A 390 -11.17 -1.99 -17.44
C GLU A 390 -11.35 -3.11 -16.41
N ILE A 391 -10.31 -3.47 -15.67
CA ILE A 391 -10.41 -4.45 -14.58
C ILE A 391 -11.41 -3.96 -13.51
N ALA A 392 -11.38 -2.67 -13.17
CA ALA A 392 -12.33 -2.11 -12.22
C ALA A 392 -13.78 -2.17 -12.75
N ALA A 393 -13.99 -2.00 -14.05
CA ALA A 393 -15.28 -2.16 -14.72
C ALA A 393 -15.74 -3.63 -14.78
N ASP A 394 -14.81 -4.57 -14.97
CA ASP A 394 -15.09 -6.01 -14.90
C ASP A 394 -15.61 -6.39 -13.51
N PHE A 395 -14.99 -5.88 -12.44
CA PHE A 395 -15.50 -6.06 -11.09
C PHE A 395 -16.86 -5.37 -10.86
N ASP A 396 -17.07 -4.18 -11.42
CA ASP A 396 -18.39 -3.51 -11.38
C ASP A 396 -19.48 -4.38 -12.04
N LYS A 397 -19.15 -5.03 -13.16
CA LYS A 397 -20.03 -5.97 -13.84
C LYS A 397 -20.32 -7.20 -12.99
N LEU A 398 -19.30 -7.84 -12.41
CA LEU A 398 -19.50 -9.03 -11.56
C LEU A 398 -20.40 -8.73 -10.34
N VAL A 399 -20.21 -7.57 -9.71
CA VAL A 399 -21.06 -7.14 -8.58
C VAL A 399 -22.47 -6.78 -9.07
N SER A 400 -22.62 -6.23 -10.27
CA SER A 400 -23.93 -6.03 -10.90
C SER A 400 -24.64 -7.36 -11.17
N ASP A 401 -23.94 -8.36 -11.70
CA ASP A 401 -24.48 -9.70 -11.96
C ASP A 401 -24.93 -10.36 -10.64
N PHE A 402 -24.09 -10.26 -9.59
CA PHE A 402 -24.39 -10.75 -8.23
C PHE A 402 -25.65 -10.11 -7.64
N THR A 403 -25.75 -8.77 -7.68
CA THR A 403 -26.92 -8.07 -7.13
C THR A 403 -28.19 -8.28 -7.95
N ALA A 404 -28.07 -8.54 -9.25
CA ALA A 404 -29.21 -8.88 -10.11
C ALA A 404 -29.83 -10.25 -9.77
N LEU A 405 -29.03 -11.16 -9.18
CA LEU A 405 -29.51 -12.47 -8.71
C LEU A 405 -30.21 -12.41 -7.34
N GLY A 406 -29.92 -11.37 -6.54
CA GLY A 406 -30.51 -11.19 -5.20
C GLY A 406 -29.47 -10.91 -4.12
N GLY A 407 -28.19 -11.14 -4.43
CA GLY A 407 -27.06 -10.92 -3.56
C GLY A 407 -26.96 -9.49 -3.02
N LYS A 408 -26.52 -9.38 -1.77
CA LYS A 408 -26.37 -8.10 -1.07
C LYS A 408 -24.91 -7.89 -0.70
N TYR A 409 -24.47 -6.63 -0.70
CA TYR A 409 -23.12 -6.29 -0.24
C TYR A 409 -23.11 -5.04 0.62
N MET A 410 -22.12 -4.95 1.52
CA MET A 410 -21.85 -3.78 2.35
C MET A 410 -20.37 -3.42 2.27
N LEU A 411 -20.07 -2.22 1.78
CA LEU A 411 -18.71 -1.66 1.79
C LEU A 411 -18.45 -0.90 3.10
N GLU A 412 -17.18 -0.59 3.35
CA GLU A 412 -16.70 0.02 4.59
C GLU A 412 -17.24 -0.63 5.86
N THR A 413 -17.42 -1.95 5.80
CA THR A 413 -17.97 -2.78 6.87
C THR A 413 -16.93 -3.84 7.23
N GLU A 414 -16.27 -3.64 8.38
CA GLU A 414 -15.19 -4.49 8.84
C GLU A 414 -15.71 -5.57 9.80
N ALA A 415 -15.49 -6.84 9.47
CA ALA A 415 -15.66 -7.95 10.42
C ALA A 415 -14.53 -7.98 11.45
N TYR A 416 -14.85 -8.32 12.69
CA TYR A 416 -13.85 -8.38 13.77
C TYR A 416 -13.97 -9.58 14.71
N GLU A 417 -15.03 -10.38 14.63
CA GLU A 417 -15.23 -11.55 15.50
C GLU A 417 -16.15 -12.58 14.83
N LEU A 418 -15.73 -13.85 14.74
CA LEU A 418 -16.60 -14.97 14.37
C LEU A 418 -17.53 -15.34 15.54
N ILE A 419 -18.76 -15.74 15.22
CA ILE A 419 -19.75 -16.18 16.21
C ILE A 419 -19.82 -17.71 16.16
N TYR A 420 -19.63 -18.34 17.31
CA TYR A 420 -19.69 -19.81 17.46
C TYR A 420 -20.92 -20.25 18.26
N ASP A 421 -21.48 -21.41 17.91
CA ASP A 421 -22.51 -22.08 18.71
C ASP A 421 -21.90 -22.90 19.86
N GLY A 422 -22.76 -23.57 20.64
CA GLY A 422 -22.32 -24.41 21.77
C GLY A 422 -21.55 -25.68 21.39
N ASN A 423 -21.53 -26.06 20.11
CA ASN A 423 -20.85 -27.22 19.57
C ASN A 423 -19.54 -26.86 18.84
N GLY A 424 -19.23 -25.56 18.73
CA GLY A 424 -18.06 -25.06 18.01
C GLY A 424 -18.29 -24.84 16.51
N ALA A 425 -19.54 -24.85 16.03
CA ALA A 425 -19.88 -24.46 14.66
C ALA A 425 -19.88 -22.93 14.54
N VAL A 426 -19.38 -22.41 13.41
CA VAL A 426 -19.48 -20.99 13.09
C VAL A 426 -20.87 -20.68 12.54
N ILE A 427 -21.54 -19.71 13.15
CA ILE A 427 -22.93 -19.33 12.86
C ILE A 427 -23.09 -17.85 12.48
N GLY A 428 -21.98 -17.18 12.12
CA GLY A 428 -21.99 -15.78 11.75
C GLY A 428 -20.74 -15.01 12.13
N ALA A 429 -20.82 -13.68 12.05
CA ALA A 429 -19.76 -12.78 12.47
C ALA A 429 -20.32 -11.45 13.01
N LYS A 430 -19.53 -10.76 13.84
CA LYS A 430 -19.75 -9.35 14.18
C LYS A 430 -18.94 -8.46 13.24
N ALA A 431 -19.55 -7.34 12.86
CA ALA A 431 -18.94 -6.36 11.99
C ALA A 431 -19.27 -4.92 12.41
N LYS A 432 -18.53 -3.95 11.90
CA LYS A 432 -18.75 -2.53 12.15
C LYS A 432 -18.62 -1.72 10.87
N ASN A 433 -19.57 -0.85 10.59
CA ASN A 433 -19.42 0.15 9.54
C ASN A 433 -18.45 1.24 10.00
N LEU A 434 -17.39 1.48 9.24
CA LEU A 434 -16.29 2.38 9.60
C LEU A 434 -16.69 3.86 9.49
N VAL A 435 -17.70 4.17 8.67
CA VAL A 435 -18.17 5.53 8.41
C VAL A 435 -19.14 6.00 9.48
N ASP A 436 -20.26 5.28 9.65
CA ASP A 436 -21.31 5.69 10.58
C ASP A 436 -21.17 5.09 11.99
N GLY A 437 -20.32 4.07 12.16
CA GLY A 437 -20.07 3.40 13.44
C GLY A 437 -21.10 2.33 13.84
N THR A 438 -22.05 1.98 12.97
CA THR A 438 -23.06 0.94 13.22
C THR A 438 -22.40 -0.42 13.43
N VAL A 439 -22.78 -1.13 14.49
CA VAL A 439 -22.31 -2.47 14.80
C VAL A 439 -23.36 -3.49 14.33
N TYR A 440 -22.91 -4.54 13.67
CA TYR A 440 -23.72 -5.61 13.12
C TYR A 440 -23.43 -6.92 13.83
N THR A 441 -24.48 -7.66 14.16
CA THR A 441 -24.44 -9.10 14.40
C THR A 441 -25.05 -9.78 13.18
N ILE A 442 -24.23 -10.49 12.40
CA ILE A 442 -24.67 -11.12 11.16
C ILE A 442 -24.73 -12.62 11.41
N ASN A 443 -25.92 -13.20 11.47
CA ASN A 443 -26.10 -14.65 11.57
C ASN A 443 -26.03 -15.26 10.17
N ALA A 444 -25.32 -16.39 10.04
CA ALA A 444 -25.17 -17.12 8.80
C ALA A 444 -25.04 -18.63 9.03
N ASP A 445 -25.49 -19.45 8.07
CA ASP A 445 -25.35 -20.90 8.11
C ASP A 445 -23.95 -21.35 7.63
N ALA A 446 -23.31 -20.52 6.81
CA ALA A 446 -21.92 -20.64 6.38
C ALA A 446 -21.23 -19.27 6.33
N VAL A 447 -19.98 -19.21 6.78
CA VAL A 447 -19.10 -18.04 6.72
C VAL A 447 -17.87 -18.38 5.89
N VAL A 448 -17.60 -17.59 4.86
CA VAL A 448 -16.43 -17.72 3.99
C VAL A 448 -15.45 -16.58 4.26
N LEU A 449 -14.24 -16.93 4.67
CA LEU A 449 -13.12 -16.01 4.78
C LEU A 449 -12.44 -15.85 3.41
N ALA A 450 -12.55 -14.65 2.86
CA ALA A 450 -11.96 -14.23 1.59
C ALA A 450 -11.21 -12.89 1.78
N THR A 451 -10.52 -12.76 2.92
CA THR A 451 -9.95 -11.51 3.42
C THR A 451 -8.56 -11.19 2.86
N GLY A 452 -7.96 -12.15 2.15
CA GLY A 452 -6.71 -12.02 1.42
C GLY A 452 -5.54 -12.63 2.17
N GLY A 453 -5.15 -12.06 3.31
CA GLY A 453 -3.94 -12.47 4.03
C GLY A 453 -3.69 -11.59 5.24
N PHE A 454 -2.45 -11.60 5.74
CA PHE A 454 -2.09 -10.90 6.98
C PHE A 454 -0.88 -9.97 6.87
N LEU A 455 -0.44 -9.63 5.66
CA LEU A 455 0.76 -8.82 5.45
C LEU A 455 0.63 -7.38 5.98
N GLY A 456 -0.61 -6.85 6.04
CA GLY A 456 -0.90 -5.56 6.64
C GLY A 456 -0.67 -5.49 8.15
N SER A 457 -0.50 -6.63 8.84
CA SER A 457 -0.26 -6.71 10.28
C SER A 457 1.19 -7.09 10.60
N SER A 458 1.98 -6.12 11.07
CA SER A 458 3.35 -6.38 11.52
C SER A 458 3.42 -7.32 12.73
N GLU A 459 2.35 -7.38 13.54
CA GLU A 459 2.25 -8.32 14.65
C GLU A 459 2.14 -9.76 14.11
N MET A 460 1.21 -10.00 13.17
CA MET A 460 1.04 -11.32 12.59
C MET A 460 2.25 -11.75 11.77
N THR A 461 2.88 -10.85 11.00
CA THR A 461 4.11 -11.20 10.27
C THR A 461 5.26 -11.54 11.21
N GLN A 462 5.36 -10.88 12.37
CA GLN A 462 6.34 -11.22 13.41
C GLN A 462 6.03 -12.57 14.09
N LYS A 463 4.74 -12.88 14.26
CA LYS A 463 4.26 -14.11 14.91
C LYS A 463 4.41 -15.33 14.00
N TYR A 464 3.95 -15.24 12.76
CA TYR A 464 3.73 -16.41 11.90
C TYR A 464 4.77 -16.63 10.82
N LEU A 465 5.39 -15.58 10.24
CA LEU A 465 6.45 -15.80 9.24
C LEU A 465 7.63 -16.53 9.87
N SER A 466 8.27 -17.42 9.11
CA SER A 466 9.32 -18.30 9.62
C SER A 466 10.70 -17.78 9.29
N ASP A 467 11.56 -17.71 10.31
CA ASP A 467 12.99 -17.42 10.13
C ASP A 467 13.84 -18.68 9.93
N ASN A 468 13.22 -19.86 9.78
CA ASN A 468 13.93 -21.14 9.71
C ASN A 468 14.82 -21.28 8.46
N TYR A 469 14.41 -20.66 7.35
CA TYR A 469 15.11 -20.74 6.06
C TYR A 469 15.59 -19.38 5.55
N TYR A 470 14.79 -18.34 5.78
CA TYR A 470 15.04 -16.96 5.35
C TYR A 470 14.61 -16.02 6.46
N PRO A 471 15.21 -14.83 6.61
CA PRO A 471 14.86 -13.88 7.67
C PRO A 471 13.56 -13.13 7.34
N LEU A 472 12.42 -13.80 7.35
CA LEU A 472 11.12 -13.27 6.89
C LEU A 472 10.39 -12.42 7.94
N LYS A 473 10.68 -12.59 9.24
CA LYS A 473 9.99 -11.86 10.30
C LYS A 473 10.29 -10.36 10.27
N GLY A 474 9.23 -9.57 10.39
CA GLY A 474 9.29 -8.11 10.49
C GLY A 474 8.15 -7.42 9.72
N ALA A 475 8.19 -6.09 9.69
CA ALA A 475 7.25 -5.28 8.93
C ALA A 475 7.63 -5.24 7.45
N TRP A 476 6.66 -5.48 6.57
CA TRP A 476 6.85 -5.52 5.12
C TRP A 476 6.28 -4.26 4.46
N ASN A 477 6.95 -3.80 3.40
CA ASN A 477 6.38 -2.78 2.52
C ASN A 477 5.41 -3.45 1.53
N MET A 478 4.27 -2.81 1.30
CA MET A 478 3.24 -3.37 0.43
C MET A 478 3.04 -2.53 -0.81
N TYR A 479 2.93 -3.22 -1.95
CA TYR A 479 2.32 -2.68 -3.15
C TYR A 479 0.83 -3.08 -3.25
N GLY A 480 0.47 -4.24 -2.68
CA GLY A 480 -0.94 -4.63 -2.52
C GLY A 480 -1.68 -3.80 -1.46
N SER A 481 -2.94 -4.16 -1.19
CA SER A 481 -3.74 -3.44 -0.20
C SER A 481 -3.33 -3.78 1.23
N TYR A 482 -3.06 -2.76 2.06
CA TYR A 482 -2.89 -2.90 3.51
C TYR A 482 -4.16 -3.37 4.25
N GLY A 483 -5.28 -3.52 3.54
CA GLY A 483 -6.50 -4.10 4.10
C GLY A 483 -6.38 -5.60 4.41
N ASN A 484 -5.37 -6.32 3.93
CA ASN A 484 -5.12 -7.71 4.30
C ASN A 484 -4.34 -7.82 5.63
N ASP A 485 -4.94 -7.33 6.71
CA ASP A 485 -4.35 -7.30 8.06
C ASP A 485 -4.55 -8.58 8.86
N GLY A 486 -5.21 -9.60 8.29
CA GLY A 486 -5.38 -10.91 8.91
C GLY A 486 -6.29 -10.95 10.11
N LYS A 487 -7.08 -9.90 10.40
CA LYS A 487 -7.94 -9.82 11.59
C LYS A 487 -8.84 -11.04 11.77
N MET A 488 -9.52 -11.46 10.71
CA MET A 488 -10.40 -12.63 10.76
C MET A 488 -9.66 -13.96 10.68
N ILE A 489 -8.46 -14.00 10.08
CA ILE A 489 -7.56 -15.15 10.14
C ILE A 489 -7.12 -15.38 11.59
N GLU A 490 -6.65 -14.33 12.27
CA GLU A 490 -6.22 -14.40 13.67
C GLU A 490 -7.38 -14.82 14.57
N ASN A 491 -8.56 -14.24 14.38
CA ASN A 491 -9.74 -14.63 15.14
C ASN A 491 -10.10 -16.11 14.94
N ALA A 492 -9.97 -16.66 13.72
CA ALA A 492 -10.18 -18.09 13.48
C ALA A 492 -9.12 -18.95 14.20
N ILE A 493 -7.83 -18.57 14.12
CA ILE A 493 -6.72 -19.29 14.77
C ILE A 493 -6.88 -19.31 16.29
N GLU A 494 -7.22 -18.17 16.90
CA GLU A 494 -7.47 -18.04 18.34
C GLU A 494 -8.62 -18.93 18.82
N ASN A 495 -9.55 -19.27 17.93
CA ASN A 495 -10.69 -20.15 18.17
C ASN A 495 -10.48 -21.59 17.66
N GLY A 496 -9.24 -21.99 17.38
CA GLY A 496 -8.86 -23.38 17.16
C GLY A 496 -8.70 -23.82 15.71
N ALA A 497 -8.80 -22.90 14.73
CA ALA A 497 -8.47 -23.19 13.34
C ALA A 497 -6.98 -23.51 13.18
N ALA A 498 -6.69 -24.54 12.39
CA ALA A 498 -5.34 -24.91 11.96
C ALA A 498 -4.84 -23.99 10.84
N THR A 499 -3.52 -23.99 10.67
CA THR A 499 -2.83 -23.27 9.61
C THR A 499 -1.99 -24.22 8.77
N TYR A 500 -1.74 -23.87 7.51
CA TYR A 500 -0.89 -24.67 6.62
C TYR A 500 0.11 -23.76 5.91
N ASN A 501 1.41 -24.04 6.07
CA ASN A 501 2.53 -23.26 5.54
C ASN A 501 2.45 -21.74 5.81
N ILE A 502 1.83 -21.32 6.91
CA ILE A 502 1.64 -19.89 7.25
C ILE A 502 2.95 -19.09 7.35
N GLY A 503 4.06 -19.79 7.59
CA GLY A 503 5.39 -19.19 7.73
C GLY A 503 6.16 -18.91 6.45
N MET A 504 5.58 -19.19 5.28
CA MET A 504 6.27 -19.11 3.99
C MET A 504 6.57 -17.67 3.52
N PRO A 505 7.52 -17.47 2.57
CA PRO A 505 7.79 -16.15 1.99
C PRO A 505 6.55 -15.45 1.40
N PRO A 506 6.37 -14.14 1.64
CA PRO A 506 5.33 -13.34 1.00
C PRO A 506 5.52 -13.19 -0.53
N GLU A 507 4.49 -12.68 -1.20
CA GLU A 507 4.43 -12.46 -2.66
C GLU A 507 5.23 -11.23 -3.11
N VAL A 508 6.56 -11.34 -3.12
CA VAL A 508 7.46 -10.25 -3.52
C VAL A 508 7.78 -10.33 -5.00
N HIS A 509 7.56 -9.24 -5.72
CA HIS A 509 7.95 -9.13 -7.13
C HIS A 509 9.07 -8.12 -7.35
N MET A 510 9.19 -7.12 -6.47
CA MET A 510 10.05 -5.98 -6.68
C MET A 510 10.63 -5.46 -5.37
N SER A 511 11.65 -4.60 -5.48
CA SER A 511 12.19 -3.83 -4.37
C SER A 511 12.37 -2.37 -4.74
N GLY A 512 12.52 -1.54 -3.72
CA GLY A 512 12.83 -0.13 -3.83
C GLY A 512 13.34 0.41 -2.50
N SER A 513 13.62 1.70 -2.40
CA SER A 513 14.00 2.27 -1.11
C SER A 513 12.87 2.10 -0.09
N ALA A 514 13.23 1.99 1.19
CA ALA A 514 12.23 1.80 2.25
C ALA A 514 11.26 3.00 2.39
N LYS A 515 11.65 4.16 1.85
CA LYS A 515 10.86 5.40 1.77
C LYS A 515 11.20 6.14 0.47
N PHE A 516 10.34 7.07 0.08
CA PHE A 516 10.57 8.01 -1.01
C PHE A 516 10.63 9.44 -0.47
N ILE A 517 11.36 10.31 -1.16
CA ILE A 517 11.38 11.75 -0.85
C ILE A 517 10.15 12.39 -1.52
N PRO A 518 9.19 12.94 -0.76
CA PRO A 518 7.99 13.53 -1.33
C PRO A 518 8.30 14.78 -2.18
N ALA A 519 7.45 15.05 -3.17
CA ALA A 519 7.57 16.23 -4.04
C ALA A 519 7.59 17.57 -3.27
N SER A 520 7.05 17.59 -2.04
CA SER A 520 7.08 18.76 -1.15
C SER A 520 8.49 19.22 -0.75
N TYR A 521 9.53 18.40 -0.97
CA TYR A 521 10.94 18.78 -0.75
C TYR A 521 11.52 19.63 -1.89
N GLY A 522 10.78 19.80 -3.00
CA GLY A 522 11.10 20.77 -4.05
C GLY A 522 12.22 20.35 -5.02
N TYR A 523 12.59 19.07 -5.04
CA TYR A 523 13.46 18.54 -6.11
C TYR A 523 12.71 18.61 -7.44
N GLU A 524 13.42 19.00 -8.50
CA GLU A 524 12.83 19.14 -9.83
C GLU A 524 12.29 17.78 -10.32
N ILE A 525 11.14 17.83 -11.00
CA ILE A 525 10.50 16.70 -11.66
C ILE A 525 10.64 16.95 -13.16
N HIS A 526 11.31 16.04 -13.85
CA HIS A 526 11.61 16.15 -15.28
C HIS A 526 10.75 15.17 -16.07
N GLU A 527 10.15 15.63 -17.17
CA GLU A 527 9.49 14.75 -18.13
C GLU A 527 10.52 13.91 -18.90
N ILE A 528 10.15 12.65 -19.19
CA ILE A 528 10.88 11.80 -20.13
C ILE A 528 10.19 11.93 -21.50
N GLU A 529 10.74 12.76 -22.38
CA GLU A 529 10.13 13.08 -23.68
C GLU A 529 9.73 11.81 -24.46
N GLY A 530 8.46 11.73 -24.86
CA GLY A 530 7.91 10.62 -25.64
C GLY A 530 7.67 9.32 -24.86
N ALA A 531 7.86 9.31 -23.54
CA ALA A 531 7.64 8.13 -22.71
C ALA A 531 6.37 8.25 -21.85
N ILE A 532 5.45 7.31 -22.03
CA ILE A 532 4.26 7.14 -21.20
C ILE A 532 4.52 6.05 -20.16
N GLY A 533 4.01 6.25 -18.95
CA GLY A 533 4.18 5.39 -17.79
C GLY A 533 3.67 4.01 -18.09
N ARG A 534 4.54 3.01 -17.89
CA ARG A 534 4.28 1.63 -18.29
C ARG A 534 2.94 1.15 -17.73
N PHE A 535 2.64 1.46 -16.46
CA PHE A 535 1.42 1.02 -15.75
C PHE A 535 0.40 2.13 -15.49
N SER A 536 0.82 3.39 -15.46
CA SER A 536 -0.05 4.51 -15.13
C SER A 536 -0.76 5.13 -16.33
N GLY A 537 -0.24 4.93 -17.55
CA GLY A 537 -0.79 5.55 -18.75
C GLY A 537 -0.62 7.07 -18.85
N VAL A 538 0.03 7.70 -17.86
CA VAL A 538 0.36 9.14 -17.84
C VAL A 538 1.82 9.39 -18.26
N GLN A 539 2.18 10.60 -18.64
CA GLN A 539 3.55 10.97 -19.02
C GLN A 539 4.57 10.56 -17.93
N ARG A 540 5.67 9.89 -18.31
CA ARG A 540 6.71 9.51 -17.35
C ARG A 540 7.49 10.72 -16.89
N VAL A 541 7.80 10.73 -15.61
CA VAL A 541 8.65 11.73 -14.99
C VAL A 541 9.73 11.07 -14.14
N TRP A 542 10.83 11.77 -13.91
CA TRP A 542 11.85 11.35 -12.97
C TRP A 542 12.29 12.53 -12.12
N SER A 543 12.85 12.25 -10.94
CA SER A 543 13.47 13.25 -10.08
C SER A 543 14.74 12.69 -9.46
N VAL A 544 15.72 13.54 -9.20
CA VAL A 544 16.92 13.18 -8.43
C VAL A 544 16.56 12.67 -7.03
N ALA A 545 15.35 12.97 -6.54
CA ALA A 545 14.76 12.41 -5.32
C ALA A 545 14.75 10.87 -5.26
N ASP A 546 14.74 10.18 -6.41
CA ASP A 546 14.79 8.72 -6.50
C ASP A 546 16.22 8.14 -6.44
N LEU A 547 17.26 8.97 -6.32
CA LEU A 547 18.65 8.51 -6.22
C LEU A 547 18.82 7.37 -5.18
N PRO A 548 18.27 7.45 -3.95
CA PRO A 548 18.38 6.35 -2.99
C PRO A 548 17.78 5.03 -3.49
N MET A 549 16.65 5.07 -4.22
CA MET A 549 16.06 3.87 -4.82
C MET A 549 17.06 3.25 -5.79
N TYR A 550 17.57 4.04 -6.75
CA TYR A 550 18.49 3.55 -7.78
C TYR A 550 19.83 3.07 -7.23
N LEU A 551 20.33 3.66 -6.15
CA LEU A 551 21.48 3.14 -5.42
C LEU A 551 21.25 1.72 -4.87
N GLY A 552 20.02 1.32 -4.54
CA GLY A 552 19.79 0.00 -3.99
C GLY A 552 19.25 -1.06 -4.95
N ILE A 553 18.81 -0.66 -6.14
CA ILE A 553 18.37 -1.60 -7.19
C ILE A 553 19.37 -1.74 -8.34
N SER A 554 20.42 -0.91 -8.38
CA SER A 554 21.42 -0.99 -9.45
C SER A 554 22.21 -2.28 -9.38
N GLY A 555 22.45 -2.86 -10.56
CA GLY A 555 23.21 -4.09 -10.70
C GLY A 555 24.62 -4.00 -10.12
N ASN A 556 25.26 -2.83 -10.10
CA ASN A 556 26.59 -2.62 -9.49
C ASN A 556 26.58 -2.33 -7.99
N SER A 557 25.41 -2.26 -7.36
CA SER A 557 25.33 -2.13 -5.90
C SER A 557 25.93 -3.35 -5.19
N LEU A 558 26.33 -3.18 -3.93
CA LEU A 558 26.61 -4.28 -3.00
C LEU A 558 25.42 -4.42 -2.06
N ALA A 559 24.58 -5.43 -2.27
CA ALA A 559 23.38 -5.66 -1.46
C ALA A 559 23.67 -6.65 -0.33
N VAL A 560 23.33 -6.27 0.90
CA VAL A 560 23.51 -7.10 2.10
C VAL A 560 22.23 -7.24 2.90
N GLY A 561 21.96 -8.44 3.40
CA GLY A 561 20.84 -8.70 4.29
C GLY A 561 21.06 -8.13 5.69
N ARG A 562 20.09 -8.38 6.58
CA ARG A 562 20.16 -7.96 8.00
C ARG A 562 21.27 -8.66 8.80
N ASP A 563 21.88 -9.70 8.24
CA ASP A 563 23.03 -10.41 8.79
C ASP A 563 24.39 -9.88 8.28
N GLY A 564 24.37 -8.85 7.42
CA GLY A 564 25.57 -8.24 6.85
C GLY A 564 26.20 -9.02 5.70
N LYS A 565 25.52 -10.04 5.17
CA LYS A 565 26.00 -10.86 4.06
C LYS A 565 25.23 -10.60 2.77
N ARG A 566 25.88 -10.82 1.64
CA ARG A 566 25.21 -10.89 0.33
C ARG A 566 24.27 -12.10 0.29
N PHE A 567 23.19 -11.99 -0.49
CA PHE A 567 22.15 -13.01 -0.57
C PHE A 567 21.75 -13.39 -2.00
N THR A 568 22.11 -12.57 -2.99
CA THR A 568 21.90 -12.83 -4.43
C THR A 568 22.90 -12.03 -5.26
N ALA A 569 22.95 -12.28 -6.56
CA ALA A 569 23.57 -11.37 -7.52
C ALA A 569 22.69 -10.13 -7.67
N GLU A 570 23.27 -8.94 -7.58
CA GLU A 570 22.49 -7.70 -7.48
C GLU A 570 21.68 -7.34 -8.74
N THR A 571 21.85 -8.06 -9.85
CA THR A 571 20.93 -7.99 -10.99
C THR A 571 19.54 -8.56 -10.69
N GLY A 572 19.39 -9.39 -9.65
CA GLY A 572 18.12 -9.95 -9.19
C GLY A 572 17.40 -9.13 -8.12
N VAL A 573 18.04 -8.17 -7.45
CA VAL A 573 17.40 -7.46 -6.32
C VAL A 573 16.24 -6.59 -6.78
N ALA A 574 16.29 -6.05 -8.00
CA ALA A 574 15.23 -5.22 -8.56
C ALA A 574 13.93 -6.00 -8.84
N MET A 575 14.02 -7.34 -9.03
CA MET A 575 12.89 -8.18 -9.40
C MET A 575 13.06 -9.64 -8.95
N LEU A 576 12.05 -10.18 -8.27
CA LEU A 576 11.93 -11.58 -7.79
C LEU A 576 12.91 -12.08 -6.72
N ASP A 577 14.15 -11.63 -6.60
CA ASP A 577 15.04 -12.13 -5.53
C ASP A 577 15.00 -11.38 -4.17
N PRO A 578 14.42 -10.17 -4.00
CA PRO A 578 14.61 -9.42 -2.77
C PRO A 578 13.96 -10.07 -1.54
N TRP A 579 12.98 -10.98 -1.71
CA TRP A 579 12.39 -11.74 -0.59
C TRP A 579 13.40 -12.60 0.17
N ILE A 580 14.52 -12.99 -0.45
CA ILE A 580 15.56 -13.81 0.19
C ILE A 580 16.14 -13.06 1.41
N ALA A 581 16.25 -11.73 1.32
CA ALA A 581 16.68 -10.89 2.43
C ALA A 581 15.57 -10.59 3.46
N GLY A 582 14.34 -11.03 3.18
CA GLY A 582 13.16 -10.75 3.97
C GLY A 582 12.59 -9.35 3.69
N PRO A 583 12.06 -8.66 4.72
CA PRO A 583 11.35 -7.40 4.53
C PRO A 583 12.25 -6.23 4.08
N ASN A 584 13.54 -6.28 4.41
CA ASN A 584 14.48 -5.22 4.06
C ASN A 584 15.92 -5.73 3.92
N TYR A 585 16.71 -4.99 3.15
CA TYR A 585 18.14 -5.17 2.95
C TYR A 585 18.83 -3.80 2.88
N TYR A 586 20.15 -3.78 2.77
CA TYR A 586 20.93 -2.55 2.62
C TYR A 586 21.79 -2.59 1.37
N SER A 587 21.90 -1.47 0.66
CA SER A 587 22.92 -1.29 -0.39
C SER A 587 24.07 -0.44 0.12
N ILE A 588 25.30 -0.92 -0.04
CA ILE A 588 26.52 -0.27 0.47
C ILE A 588 27.25 0.46 -0.65
N TRP A 589 27.67 1.69 -0.37
CA TRP A 589 28.33 2.58 -1.33
C TRP A 589 29.49 3.36 -0.69
N SER A 590 30.56 3.60 -1.44
CA SER A 590 31.65 4.50 -1.05
C SER A 590 31.44 5.92 -1.58
N THR A 591 32.17 6.89 -1.02
CA THR A 591 32.13 8.28 -1.49
C THR A 591 32.64 8.41 -2.93
N ASP A 592 33.62 7.61 -3.34
CA ASP A 592 34.11 7.60 -4.72
C ASP A 592 33.03 7.20 -5.74
N GLN A 593 32.23 6.18 -5.43
CA GLN A 593 31.13 5.76 -6.29
C GLN A 593 30.02 6.83 -6.35
N ILE A 594 29.69 7.45 -5.21
CA ILE A 594 28.72 8.55 -5.18
C ILE A 594 29.23 9.76 -5.98
N ASN A 595 30.53 10.07 -5.92
CA ASN A 595 31.12 11.13 -6.75
C ASN A 595 31.03 10.82 -8.24
N ASP A 596 31.26 9.57 -8.65
CA ASP A 596 31.11 9.16 -10.05
C ASP A 596 29.66 9.33 -10.53
N ILE A 597 28.67 8.90 -9.72
CA ILE A 597 27.25 9.11 -10.04
C ILE A 597 26.89 10.59 -10.08
N ARG A 598 27.40 11.41 -9.15
CA ARG A 598 27.19 12.86 -9.15
C ARG A 598 27.71 13.50 -10.43
N ASP A 599 28.92 13.15 -10.86
CA ASP A 599 29.62 13.83 -11.95
C ASP A 599 29.27 13.28 -13.33
N ASN A 600 28.97 11.98 -13.42
CA ASN A 600 28.80 11.24 -14.67
C ASN A 600 27.46 10.50 -14.79
N GLY A 601 26.65 10.45 -13.73
CA GLY A 601 25.38 9.70 -13.70
C GLY A 601 25.56 8.19 -13.54
N PHE A 602 24.44 7.47 -13.54
CA PHE A 602 24.45 6.01 -13.52
C PHE A 602 25.04 5.46 -14.83
N ARG A 603 25.93 4.47 -14.70
CA ARG A 603 26.60 3.81 -15.84
C ARG A 603 25.67 2.89 -16.63
N TYR A 604 24.57 2.46 -16.04
CA TYR A 604 23.65 1.48 -16.61
C TYR A 604 22.25 2.06 -16.71
N ASP A 605 21.47 1.56 -17.68
CA ASP A 605 20.05 1.83 -17.72
C ASP A 605 19.37 1.15 -16.54
N MET A 606 18.53 1.91 -15.85
CA MET A 606 17.81 1.54 -14.64
C MET A 606 16.32 1.40 -14.88
N ASP A 607 15.86 1.54 -16.14
CA ASP A 607 14.46 1.30 -16.49
C ASP A 607 14.09 -0.19 -16.31
N GLY A 608 12.96 -0.45 -15.66
CA GLY A 608 12.61 -1.80 -15.22
C GLY A 608 11.36 -1.81 -14.35
N VAL A 609 11.13 -2.93 -13.67
CA VAL A 609 9.94 -3.13 -12.83
C VAL A 609 9.90 -2.10 -11.69
N ALA A 610 10.97 -1.95 -10.92
CA ALA A 610 11.02 -0.98 -9.82
C ALA A 610 10.73 0.46 -10.31
N ALA A 611 11.41 0.94 -11.35
CA ALA A 611 11.22 2.27 -11.94
C ALA A 611 9.84 2.48 -12.60
N ALA A 612 9.06 1.42 -12.80
CA ALA A 612 7.73 1.48 -13.38
C ALA A 612 6.61 1.46 -12.33
N PHE A 613 6.90 1.00 -11.11
CA PHE A 613 5.92 0.83 -10.03
C PHE A 613 6.17 1.72 -8.80
N LEU A 614 7.40 2.19 -8.62
CA LEU A 614 7.84 2.87 -7.40
C LEU A 614 8.46 4.25 -7.71
N GLY A 615 8.47 5.11 -6.69
CA GLY A 615 9.04 6.46 -6.80
C GLY A 615 8.28 7.35 -7.78
N TYR A 616 9.01 8.09 -8.60
CA TYR A 616 8.45 9.00 -9.60
C TYR A 616 8.05 8.30 -10.92
N LEU A 617 8.14 6.96 -10.97
CA LEU A 617 7.68 6.12 -12.09
C LEU A 617 8.45 6.35 -13.42
N GLY A 618 9.66 6.87 -13.31
CA GLY A 618 10.62 7.07 -14.40
C GLY A 618 12.06 6.81 -13.96
N ALA A 619 12.81 6.11 -14.80
CA ALA A 619 14.25 5.96 -14.62
C ALA A 619 14.96 7.31 -14.76
N ILE A 620 15.94 7.57 -13.87
CA ILE A 620 16.93 8.63 -14.13
C ILE A 620 17.67 8.22 -15.41
N PRO A 621 17.70 9.07 -16.45
CA PRO A 621 18.34 8.70 -17.70
C PRO A 621 19.83 8.35 -17.50
N GLN A 622 20.28 7.30 -18.20
CA GLN A 622 21.64 6.82 -18.11
C GLN A 622 22.63 7.95 -18.43
N GLY A 623 23.69 8.07 -17.63
CA GLY A 623 24.74 9.06 -17.82
C GLY A 623 24.34 10.51 -17.50
N THR A 624 23.17 10.74 -16.90
CA THR A 624 22.76 12.08 -16.43
C THR A 624 23.48 12.44 -15.13
N PRO A 625 24.34 13.48 -15.11
CA PRO A 625 24.98 13.94 -13.88
C PRO A 625 23.95 14.44 -12.86
N LEU A 626 24.20 14.17 -11.59
CA LEU A 626 23.31 14.48 -10.46
C LEU A 626 24.03 15.39 -9.46
N PRO A 627 24.23 16.69 -9.76
CA PRO A 627 24.99 17.60 -8.88
C PRO A 627 24.42 17.71 -7.46
N GLU A 628 23.11 17.48 -7.29
CA GLU A 628 22.37 17.48 -6.02
C GLU A 628 22.47 16.15 -5.24
N ALA A 629 23.28 15.18 -5.69
CA ALA A 629 23.34 13.85 -5.08
C ALA A 629 23.54 13.87 -3.56
N TYR A 630 24.43 14.73 -3.05
CA TYR A 630 24.66 14.86 -1.61
C TYR A 630 23.50 15.53 -0.87
N ASP A 631 22.84 16.51 -1.48
CA ASP A 631 21.65 17.14 -0.89
C ASP A 631 20.51 16.13 -0.75
N VAL A 632 20.34 15.27 -1.76
CA VAL A 632 19.37 14.16 -1.73
C VAL A 632 19.71 13.13 -0.65
N LEU A 633 20.98 12.70 -0.57
CA LEU A 633 21.41 11.76 0.47
C LEU A 633 21.25 12.35 1.87
N ASP A 634 21.57 13.63 2.08
CA ASP A 634 21.37 14.32 3.36
C ASP A 634 19.89 14.41 3.73
N THR A 635 19.01 14.66 2.76
CA THR A 635 17.55 14.59 2.96
C THR A 635 17.12 13.17 3.35
N ALA A 636 17.61 12.15 2.67
CA ALA A 636 17.30 10.75 2.97
C ALA A 636 17.85 10.30 4.34
N ILE A 637 18.99 10.84 4.78
CA ILE A 637 19.54 10.66 6.14
C ILE A 637 18.59 11.25 7.17
N LYS A 638 18.09 12.48 6.96
CA LYS A 638 17.10 13.12 7.85
C LYS A 638 15.78 12.33 7.92
N LEU A 639 15.38 11.72 6.79
CA LEU A 639 14.22 10.84 6.71
C LEU A 639 14.46 9.44 7.32
N GLY A 640 15.70 9.14 7.70
CA GLY A 640 16.07 7.96 8.50
C GLY A 640 16.13 6.65 7.72
N TYR A 641 16.41 6.69 6.41
CA TYR A 641 16.57 5.48 5.59
C TYR A 641 17.87 5.45 4.77
N VAL A 642 18.73 6.47 4.91
CA VAL A 642 20.13 6.44 4.49
C VAL A 642 21.01 6.69 5.71
N TYR A 643 22.14 6.00 5.76
CA TYR A 643 23.10 6.06 6.85
C TYR A 643 24.48 6.37 6.29
N LYS A 644 25.27 7.15 7.02
CA LYS A 644 26.64 7.54 6.65
C LYS A 644 27.60 7.29 7.80
N ALA A 645 28.79 6.77 7.54
CA ALA A 645 29.86 6.64 8.53
C ALA A 645 31.25 6.71 7.89
N ASP A 646 32.29 6.99 8.68
CA ASP A 646 33.65 7.11 8.16
C ASP A 646 34.31 5.74 7.92
N THR A 647 33.82 4.71 8.61
CA THR A 647 34.29 3.31 8.48
C THR A 647 33.13 2.34 8.24
N ILE A 648 33.43 1.17 7.67
CA ILE A 648 32.43 0.11 7.46
C ILE A 648 31.90 -0.43 8.80
N GLU A 649 32.75 -0.49 9.82
CA GLU A 649 32.40 -0.95 11.15
C GLU A 649 31.38 -0.01 11.82
N GLU A 650 31.61 1.30 11.73
CA GLU A 650 30.65 2.29 12.23
C GLU A 650 29.36 2.30 11.41
N LEU A 651 29.45 2.08 10.09
CA LEU A 651 28.26 1.97 9.24
C LEU A 651 27.41 0.77 9.66
N ALA A 652 28.02 -0.40 9.88
CA ALA A 652 27.37 -1.62 10.34
C ALA A 652 26.63 -1.38 11.67
N GLN A 653 27.28 -0.71 12.63
CA GLN A 653 26.64 -0.35 13.90
C GLN A 653 25.40 0.52 13.71
N LYS A 654 25.46 1.51 12.81
CA LYS A 654 24.32 2.41 12.53
C LYS A 654 23.13 1.69 11.90
N ILE A 655 23.36 0.66 11.09
CA ILE A 655 22.31 -0.13 10.44
C ILE A 655 21.88 -1.38 11.23
N GLY A 656 22.48 -1.61 12.40
CA GLY A 656 22.16 -2.74 13.28
C GLY A 656 22.69 -4.09 12.78
N VAL A 657 23.77 -4.08 12.00
CA VAL A 657 24.44 -5.27 11.45
C VAL A 657 25.73 -5.55 12.21
N ASP A 658 26.14 -6.82 12.30
CA ASP A 658 27.44 -7.20 12.89
C ASP A 658 28.60 -6.54 12.11
N PRO A 659 29.41 -5.68 12.75
CA PRO A 659 30.55 -5.02 12.10
C PRO A 659 31.53 -6.00 11.46
N ALA A 660 31.78 -7.15 12.10
CA ALA A 660 32.70 -8.14 11.56
C ALA A 660 32.16 -8.78 10.28
N ALA A 661 30.86 -9.08 10.25
CA ALA A 661 30.20 -9.65 9.07
C ALA A 661 30.24 -8.68 7.89
N LEU A 662 29.86 -7.42 8.09
CA LEU A 662 29.84 -6.45 7.00
C LEU A 662 31.24 -6.15 6.44
N THR A 663 32.24 -5.95 7.31
CA THR A 663 33.63 -5.73 6.88
C THR A 663 34.16 -6.93 6.08
N ALA A 664 33.86 -8.15 6.51
CA ALA A 664 34.26 -9.36 5.78
C ALA A 664 33.57 -9.46 4.41
N THR A 665 32.28 -9.13 4.33
CA THR A 665 31.51 -9.10 3.06
C THR A 665 32.10 -8.09 2.08
N VAL A 666 32.36 -6.85 2.53
CA VAL A 666 32.97 -5.80 1.69
C VAL A 666 34.36 -6.23 1.19
N GLY A 667 35.20 -6.76 2.09
CA GLY A 667 36.54 -7.22 1.71
C GLY A 667 36.51 -8.37 0.69
N THR A 668 35.60 -9.33 0.87
CA THR A 668 35.42 -10.47 -0.04
C THR A 668 34.94 -10.02 -1.41
N TYR A 669 33.92 -9.16 -1.45
CA TYR A 669 33.37 -8.62 -2.69
C TYR A 669 34.40 -7.76 -3.46
N ASN A 670 35.18 -6.92 -2.77
CA ASN A 670 36.29 -6.19 -3.39
C ASN A 670 37.35 -7.14 -3.98
N GLY A 671 37.58 -8.29 -3.34
CA GLY A 671 38.42 -9.36 -3.89
C GLY A 671 37.87 -9.94 -5.20
N TYR A 672 36.56 -10.15 -5.30
CA TYR A 672 35.90 -10.57 -6.55
C TYR A 672 35.99 -9.52 -7.64
N CYS A 673 35.80 -8.24 -7.30
CA CYS A 673 35.97 -7.14 -8.24
C CYS A 673 37.40 -7.10 -8.81
N ALA A 674 38.42 -7.31 -7.97
CA ALA A 674 39.81 -7.37 -8.42
C ALA A 674 40.12 -8.60 -9.28
N ALA A 675 39.43 -9.73 -9.04
CA ALA A 675 39.57 -10.95 -9.81
C ALA A 675 38.76 -10.94 -11.12
N GLY A 676 37.73 -10.09 -11.23
CA GLY A 676 36.79 -10.06 -12.35
C GLY A 676 35.78 -11.21 -12.36
N GLU A 677 35.57 -11.88 -11.21
CA GLU A 677 34.69 -13.04 -11.08
C GLU A 677 34.05 -13.08 -9.68
N ASP A 678 32.71 -13.04 -9.63
CA ASP A 678 31.93 -13.27 -8.40
C ASP A 678 31.67 -14.76 -8.20
N LYS A 679 32.30 -15.34 -7.18
CA LYS A 679 32.21 -16.78 -6.89
C LYS A 679 31.04 -17.16 -6.01
N ASP A 680 30.40 -16.19 -5.36
CA ASP A 680 29.29 -16.47 -4.46
C ASP A 680 27.97 -16.58 -5.23
N PHE A 681 27.71 -15.63 -6.13
CA PHE A 681 26.42 -15.54 -6.83
C PHE A 681 26.54 -15.40 -8.35
N GLY A 682 27.76 -15.37 -8.91
CA GLY A 682 27.94 -15.30 -10.36
C GLY A 682 27.48 -13.99 -10.99
N LYS A 683 27.54 -12.87 -10.24
CA LYS A 683 27.28 -11.53 -10.78
C LYS A 683 28.10 -11.29 -12.04
N ASP A 684 27.43 -10.76 -13.08
CA ASP A 684 28.09 -10.45 -14.35
C ASP A 684 29.28 -9.48 -14.12
N PRO A 685 30.48 -9.80 -14.66
CA PRO A 685 31.66 -8.97 -14.49
C PRO A 685 31.49 -7.50 -14.88
N GLY A 686 30.58 -7.20 -15.81
CA GLY A 686 30.23 -5.84 -16.22
C GLY A 686 29.60 -4.99 -15.12
N TYR A 687 29.06 -5.60 -14.05
CA TYR A 687 28.52 -4.94 -12.86
C TYR A 687 29.43 -5.04 -11.64
N LEU A 688 30.61 -5.68 -11.74
CA LEU A 688 31.54 -5.70 -10.61
C LEU A 688 32.17 -4.32 -10.41
N GLU A 689 31.90 -3.74 -9.25
CA GLU A 689 32.47 -2.46 -8.84
C GLU A 689 32.87 -2.53 -7.37
N ALA A 690 34.14 -2.26 -7.09
CA ALA A 690 34.66 -2.30 -5.73
C ALA A 690 34.14 -1.13 -4.89
N ILE A 691 33.87 -1.39 -3.60
CA ILE A 691 33.64 -0.36 -2.60
C ILE A 691 34.98 0.35 -2.35
N GLY A 692 35.09 1.59 -2.83
CA GLY A 692 36.29 2.44 -2.75
C GLY A 692 36.46 3.15 -1.40
N ASP A 693 37.04 4.35 -1.41
CA ASP A 693 37.34 5.07 -0.18
C ASP A 693 36.10 5.74 0.45
N GLY A 694 36.06 5.72 1.79
CA GLY A 694 35.00 6.32 2.59
C GLY A 694 35.02 7.86 2.59
N PRO A 695 34.03 8.53 3.22
CA PRO A 695 32.94 7.94 4.01
C PRO A 695 32.01 7.01 3.23
N TYR A 696 31.37 6.10 3.93
CA TYR A 696 30.51 5.06 3.37
C TYR A 696 29.04 5.35 3.64
N TYR A 697 28.18 4.90 2.74
CA TYR A 697 26.74 5.04 2.80
C TYR A 697 26.07 3.66 2.79
N ALA A 698 25.00 3.52 3.56
CA ALA A 698 24.06 2.41 3.46
C ALA A 698 22.67 2.98 3.17
N VAL A 699 22.02 2.50 2.11
CA VAL A 699 20.61 2.82 1.84
C VAL A 699 19.76 1.63 2.30
N LYS A 700 18.75 1.90 3.14
CA LYS A 700 17.79 0.89 3.55
C LYS A 700 16.78 0.69 2.43
N MET A 701 16.75 -0.53 1.91
CA MET A 701 15.86 -0.99 0.86
C MET A 701 14.75 -1.85 1.45
N ALA A 702 13.64 -1.98 0.73
CA ALA A 702 12.50 -2.77 1.12
C ALA A 702 12.07 -3.70 -0.02
N SER A 703 11.65 -4.90 0.37
CA SER A 703 10.94 -5.83 -0.49
C SER A 703 9.47 -5.42 -0.53
N TYR A 704 8.95 -5.11 -1.72
CA TYR A 704 7.56 -4.73 -1.91
C TYR A 704 6.73 -5.95 -2.31
N SER A 705 5.75 -6.28 -1.47
CA SER A 705 4.92 -7.47 -1.62
C SER A 705 3.45 -7.14 -1.86
N TYR A 706 2.74 -8.07 -2.50
CA TYR A 706 1.30 -7.95 -2.76
C TYR A 706 0.45 -8.52 -1.62
N CYS A 707 0.86 -9.66 -1.05
CA CYS A 707 0.12 -10.38 -0.02
C CYS A 707 1.02 -11.43 0.68
N THR A 708 0.52 -12.03 1.75
CA THR A 708 1.02 -13.34 2.23
C THR A 708 0.46 -14.46 1.34
N CYS A 709 1.21 -15.57 1.24
CA CYS A 709 0.82 -16.71 0.40
C CYS A 709 -0.01 -17.79 1.14
N ALA A 710 -0.39 -17.57 2.40
CA ALA A 710 -1.00 -18.60 3.24
C ALA A 710 -1.83 -17.99 4.38
N ALA A 711 -2.72 -18.81 4.93
CA ALA A 711 -3.04 -18.80 6.34
C ALA A 711 -3.62 -20.14 6.84
N LEU A 712 -4.93 -20.36 6.64
CA LEU A 712 -5.70 -21.42 7.26
C LEU A 712 -5.55 -22.75 6.51
N ASP A 713 -5.58 -23.86 7.24
CA ASP A 713 -5.63 -25.19 6.64
C ASP A 713 -7.07 -25.53 6.21
N VAL A 714 -7.23 -26.10 5.02
CA VAL A 714 -8.52 -26.46 4.43
C VAL A 714 -8.52 -27.87 3.85
N ASN A 715 -9.70 -28.50 3.76
CA ASN A 715 -9.90 -29.72 2.99
C ASN A 715 -10.27 -29.41 1.52
N SER A 716 -10.55 -30.45 0.73
CA SER A 716 -10.95 -30.32 -0.69
C SER A 716 -12.31 -29.68 -0.91
N ASP A 717 -13.11 -29.54 0.15
CA ASP A 717 -14.38 -28.82 0.18
C ASP A 717 -14.19 -27.36 0.65
N LEU A 718 -12.93 -26.92 0.83
CA LEU A 718 -12.55 -25.59 1.29
C LEU A 718 -13.06 -25.24 2.70
N GLN A 719 -13.44 -26.25 3.49
CA GLN A 719 -13.77 -26.09 4.90
C GLN A 719 -12.49 -25.91 5.70
N VAL A 720 -12.50 -24.95 6.63
CA VAL A 720 -11.37 -24.73 7.54
C VAL A 720 -11.27 -25.91 8.51
N LEU A 721 -10.05 -26.40 8.71
CA LEU A 721 -9.76 -27.49 9.64
C LEU A 721 -9.38 -26.96 11.02
N ASP A 722 -9.76 -27.68 12.07
CA ASP A 722 -9.26 -27.45 13.42
C ASP A 722 -7.86 -28.05 13.60
N THR A 723 -7.22 -27.77 14.74
CA THR A 723 -5.90 -28.33 15.09
C THR A 723 -5.84 -29.86 15.23
N ASN A 724 -6.99 -30.56 15.20
CA ASN A 724 -7.07 -32.03 15.16
C ASN A 724 -7.29 -32.57 13.73
N GLY A 725 -7.41 -31.70 12.72
CA GLY A 725 -7.70 -32.05 11.33
C GLY A 725 -9.18 -32.30 11.04
N ASN A 726 -10.10 -31.92 11.93
CA ASN A 726 -11.54 -32.01 11.68
C ASN A 726 -12.06 -30.71 11.05
N PRO A 727 -13.02 -30.77 10.12
CA PRO A 727 -13.68 -29.56 9.61
C PRO A 727 -14.42 -28.81 10.72
N ILE A 728 -14.26 -27.49 10.77
CA ILE A 728 -15.06 -26.58 11.60
C ILE A 728 -16.37 -26.32 10.85
N ASP A 729 -17.49 -26.79 11.40
CA ASP A 729 -18.79 -26.63 10.73
C ASP A 729 -19.12 -25.15 10.51
N GLY A 730 -19.60 -24.83 9.30
CA GLY A 730 -19.96 -23.47 8.91
C GLY A 730 -18.78 -22.54 8.57
N LEU A 731 -17.51 -22.97 8.63
CA LEU A 731 -16.36 -22.11 8.34
C LEU A 731 -15.58 -22.57 7.10
N PHE A 732 -15.38 -21.66 6.14
CA PHE A 732 -14.68 -21.89 4.88
C PHE A 732 -13.63 -20.81 4.62
N ALA A 733 -12.60 -21.10 3.82
CA ALA A 733 -11.58 -20.13 3.43
C ALA A 733 -11.13 -20.30 1.98
N VAL A 734 -10.89 -19.19 1.28
CA VAL A 734 -10.53 -19.17 -0.16
C VAL A 734 -9.43 -18.15 -0.46
N GLY A 735 -8.76 -18.29 -1.61
CA GLY A 735 -7.68 -17.40 -2.02
C GLY A 735 -6.53 -17.38 -0.99
N GLY A 736 -5.94 -16.21 -0.75
CA GLY A 736 -4.77 -16.10 0.13
C GLY A 736 -5.02 -16.47 1.60
N ASP A 737 -6.28 -16.54 2.05
CA ASP A 737 -6.64 -17.05 3.38
C ASP A 737 -6.39 -18.56 3.52
N SER A 738 -6.17 -19.30 2.42
CA SER A 738 -5.95 -20.76 2.41
C SER A 738 -4.79 -21.22 1.52
N MET A 739 -4.12 -20.31 0.80
CA MET A 739 -3.27 -20.68 -0.33
C MET A 739 -2.00 -21.49 0.04
N GLY A 740 -1.59 -21.49 1.30
CA GLY A 740 -0.40 -22.21 1.77
C GLY A 740 -0.47 -23.72 1.51
N VAL A 741 -1.68 -24.28 1.37
CA VAL A 741 -1.91 -25.69 1.03
C VAL A 741 -1.30 -26.10 -0.31
N LEU A 742 -1.03 -25.16 -1.22
CA LEU A 742 -0.45 -25.43 -2.54
C LEU A 742 1.08 -25.40 -2.57
N PHE A 743 1.73 -24.94 -1.49
CA PHE A 743 3.12 -24.52 -1.52
C PHE A 743 3.98 -25.18 -0.45
N SER A 744 5.19 -24.66 -0.27
CA SER A 744 6.19 -25.10 0.71
C SER A 744 6.55 -23.91 1.59
N ASP A 745 6.79 -24.16 2.89
CA ASP A 745 7.31 -23.13 3.81
C ASP A 745 8.79 -22.78 3.53
N ARG A 746 9.47 -23.56 2.68
CA ARG A 746 10.90 -23.48 2.38
C ARG A 746 11.22 -22.68 1.12
N LYS A 747 10.22 -22.25 0.36
CA LYS A 747 10.38 -21.63 -0.97
C LYS A 747 9.31 -20.57 -1.19
N PRO A 748 9.52 -19.59 -2.09
CA PRO A 748 8.45 -18.68 -2.47
C PRO A 748 7.35 -19.47 -3.21
N TYR A 749 6.22 -18.81 -3.48
CA TYR A 749 5.20 -19.40 -4.35
C TYR A 749 5.78 -19.69 -5.76
N VAL A 750 5.14 -20.60 -6.49
CA VAL A 750 5.64 -21.05 -7.81
C VAL A 750 5.77 -19.88 -8.81
N THR A 751 6.89 -19.84 -9.54
CA THR A 751 7.24 -18.75 -10.47
C THR A 751 6.55 -18.83 -11.83
N PHE A 752 5.69 -19.85 -12.05
CA PHE A 752 4.97 -20.06 -13.31
C PHE A 752 4.05 -18.89 -13.71
N GLY A 753 3.73 -18.00 -12.77
CA GLY A 753 3.02 -16.74 -12.99
C GLY A 753 1.50 -16.84 -12.77
N GLY A 754 0.92 -15.87 -12.06
CA GLY A 754 -0.52 -15.80 -11.81
C GLY A 754 -1.08 -16.79 -10.78
N ALA A 755 -0.23 -17.53 -10.06
CA ALA A 755 -0.64 -18.63 -9.17
C ALA A 755 -1.63 -18.19 -8.08
N ASN A 756 -1.41 -17.02 -7.47
CA ASN A 756 -2.30 -16.49 -6.43
C ASN A 756 -3.71 -16.22 -6.97
N ASN A 757 -3.84 -15.40 -8.02
CA ASN A 757 -5.16 -15.16 -8.60
C ASN A 757 -5.78 -16.44 -9.20
N GLY A 758 -4.95 -17.37 -9.69
CA GLY A 758 -5.40 -18.69 -10.12
C GLY A 758 -6.09 -19.44 -8.98
N TRP A 759 -5.46 -19.51 -7.80
CA TRP A 759 -6.08 -20.11 -6.62
C TRP A 759 -7.27 -19.30 -6.13
N ALA A 760 -7.19 -17.96 -6.12
CA ALA A 760 -8.30 -17.10 -5.73
C ALA A 760 -9.55 -17.35 -6.58
N LEU A 761 -9.40 -17.54 -7.89
CA LEU A 761 -10.49 -17.90 -8.80
C LEU A 761 -10.95 -19.35 -8.59
N THR A 762 -10.01 -20.30 -8.60
CA THR A 762 -10.34 -21.73 -8.57
C THR A 762 -10.99 -22.15 -7.26
N SER A 763 -10.40 -21.76 -6.12
CA SER A 763 -10.96 -22.05 -4.80
C SER A 763 -12.32 -21.38 -4.61
N ALA A 764 -12.51 -20.16 -5.12
CA ALA A 764 -13.79 -19.47 -5.05
C ALA A 764 -14.88 -20.11 -5.90
N TYR A 765 -14.54 -20.51 -7.13
CA TYR A 765 -15.45 -21.21 -8.04
C TYR A 765 -15.97 -22.52 -7.43
N ILE A 766 -15.09 -23.29 -6.78
CA ILE A 766 -15.48 -24.52 -6.08
C ILE A 766 -16.29 -24.19 -4.82
N CYS A 767 -15.77 -23.28 -3.98
CA CYS A 767 -16.38 -22.95 -2.69
C CYS A 767 -17.80 -22.39 -2.83
N GLY A 768 -18.07 -21.57 -3.86
CA GLY A 768 -19.40 -21.04 -4.11
C GLY A 768 -20.47 -22.13 -4.25
N LYS A 769 -20.13 -23.24 -4.92
CA LYS A 769 -21.00 -24.42 -4.97
C LYS A 769 -21.06 -25.14 -3.62
N THR A 770 -19.91 -25.36 -2.98
CA THR A 770 -19.85 -26.10 -1.71
C THR A 770 -20.70 -25.44 -0.62
N VAL A 771 -20.64 -24.10 -0.49
CA VAL A 771 -21.43 -23.40 0.52
C VAL A 771 -22.91 -23.39 0.19
N ALA A 772 -23.29 -23.31 -1.08
CA ALA A 772 -24.69 -23.43 -1.49
C ALA A 772 -25.26 -24.82 -1.17
N ASP A 773 -24.50 -25.89 -1.46
CA ASP A 773 -24.88 -27.27 -1.12
C ASP A 773 -24.93 -27.47 0.41
N HIS A 774 -24.01 -26.85 1.16
CA HIS A 774 -23.98 -26.89 2.63
C HIS A 774 -25.23 -26.27 3.24
N VAL A 775 -25.57 -25.04 2.86
CA VAL A 775 -26.74 -24.34 3.43
C VAL A 775 -28.06 -24.90 2.92
N GLY A 776 -28.11 -25.44 1.70
CA GLY A 776 -29.30 -26.13 1.18
C GLY A 776 -29.63 -27.44 1.89
N SER A 777 -28.69 -27.99 2.67
CA SER A 777 -28.88 -29.19 3.47
C SER A 777 -29.36 -28.92 4.91
N LYS A 778 -29.31 -27.65 5.35
CA LYS A 778 -29.79 -27.16 6.65
C LYS A 778 -31.24 -26.68 6.53
#